data_AF-A0A931ZFF1-F1
#
_entry.id   AF-A0A931ZFF1-F1
#
_cell.length_a   1.000
_cell.length_b   1.000
_cell.length_c   1.000
_cell.angle_alpha   90.00
_cell.angle_beta   90.00
_cell.angle_gamma   90.00
#
_symmetry.space_group_name_H-M   'P 1'
#
loop_
_entity.id
_entity.type
_entity.pdbx_description
1 polymer ?
#
loop_
_entity_poly.entity_id
_entity_poly.type
_entity_poly.pdbx_seq_one_letter_code
_entity_poly.pdbx_strand_id
1 'polypeptide(L)'
;MKSIFQFFRSRLKLFLGGLFLPLFLSTFLLAKLDAQKIPSNQVNSPNSPGPRVTERFGQCATCDIQNISADTYVSEKDPSQNFGALEYLLLRAKPQPNYPLIRFDLTSIPANTSIQKATLRLFNAPDFASPTKEEKRELKIPIFLVSDPAKSGNWVENQATFNNKTESLRWTKNGNLKSALVSATSTIYLKNWLSNSQDLFEADLTKAVQKWVSNPTSNLGLVVRPDGLVDLAFWSKEALDPAKRPYLEITYSGNNPENIPSPTNLSAKFYSGQTFLTWKEAATGKDETSYKIYRHTSLLTTANLHEAALIDQVYQGSSYLSDRVIIKQPDLTKAGVSLTEDSGLYVYTVENPDSSFWAVTTVVEGNEKREIFPDQNATTQPVEEDLGFPDAFFFKATEDPRYYLGYVLFLSRFNPLNPNDAFGFDNRRSAPFFFSVALPHRVTVAKKPFKEGDQYPLTLYLHAYGKNYFASQEGVDNCRYFDENRYGGFCLGINDSPVLVFKDKTGQVLEMGPYLEAETYGYSWYLGWNSNYTPTKLFQNLPKSFQMASPYGQGKSVLYTEKAIKLTIQWLREKSEWAPYLDKKRLYLTGGSMGASGALNFAIHSPEMVAAVNASQGGVVGYLPQKGYIILTDILFGPIWQNIKTPEGVGIFDYLNLAKAVQENPSGDYPAIRMKNGKNDQIMPWEPLPKFYQAVQKAKSYLYAVFDQSEHNGFEANYFPEYVNERSFVENIPVLKYNLFHFRTDQSFPAFTNFGLNENPGNGRPQNGDLRGGLSRYAYFEPNSILDTQNQYEIKLFLLGEAPDDSAKTTVTLKRLQKLIHSPGTIYHWQNLKSDGVVGQEGQVTADQNGVISIDNLLLGKETTKLTLFAPPQEGSR
;
A
#
# COMPACT_ATOMS: atom_id res chain seq x y z
N MET A 1 9.50 -45.76 37.66
CA MET A 1 9.72 -46.23 36.27
C MET A 1 9.97 -44.96 35.47
N LYS A 2 11.16 -44.55 34.97
CA LYS A 2 12.31 -45.20 34.30
C LYS A 2 12.00 -45.87 32.94
N SER A 3 12.53 -45.26 31.87
CA SER A 3 12.97 -45.80 30.55
C SER A 3 13.58 -44.64 29.71
N ILE A 4 14.56 -44.75 28.80
CA ILE A 4 15.91 -45.36 28.90
C ILE A 4 16.90 -44.68 27.88
N PHE A 5 17.97 -44.01 28.37
CA PHE A 5 19.28 -43.75 27.71
C PHE A 5 19.31 -42.88 26.41
N GLN A 6 20.45 -42.40 25.85
CA GLN A 6 21.91 -42.61 26.01
C GLN A 6 22.67 -41.26 26.26
N PHE A 7 23.80 -41.13 26.98
CA PHE A 7 25.18 -41.69 26.86
C PHE A 7 26.01 -41.12 25.67
N PHE A 8 27.27 -40.64 25.76
CA PHE A 8 28.13 -40.26 26.93
C PHE A 8 29.46 -39.56 26.49
N ARG A 9 30.08 -38.78 27.40
CA ARG A 9 31.53 -38.41 27.53
C ARG A 9 32.30 -37.53 26.52
N SER A 10 33.08 -36.64 27.13
CA SER A 10 34.18 -35.77 26.64
C SER A 10 35.52 -36.46 26.38
N ARG A 11 36.45 -35.78 25.66
CA ARG A 11 37.92 -35.87 25.85
C ARG A 11 38.64 -34.53 25.63
N LEU A 12 39.66 -34.27 26.45
CA LEU A 12 40.70 -33.21 26.34
C LEU A 12 41.98 -33.75 27.03
N LYS A 13 43.19 -33.20 26.75
CA LYS A 13 44.58 -33.64 27.10
C LYS A 13 45.27 -34.41 25.94
N LEU A 14 46.59 -34.40 25.70
CA LEU A 14 47.85 -33.83 26.32
C LEU A 14 48.91 -33.76 25.14
N PHE A 15 50.09 -33.11 25.10
CA PHE A 15 50.86 -32.13 25.91
C PHE A 15 52.03 -31.52 25.07
N LEU A 16 52.77 -30.52 25.61
CA LEU A 16 54.10 -30.02 25.15
C LEU A 16 54.17 -29.34 23.76
N GLY A 17 55.10 -28.43 23.43
CA GLY A 17 56.08 -27.70 24.25
C GLY A 17 57.27 -27.15 23.44
N GLY A 18 57.50 -25.83 23.41
CA GLY A 18 58.65 -25.18 22.72
C GLY A 18 58.63 -23.64 22.77
N LEU A 19 59.80 -22.99 22.91
CA LEU A 19 59.99 -21.53 23.03
C LEU A 19 60.15 -20.87 21.64
N PHE A 20 59.76 -19.60 21.40
CA PHE A 20 60.53 -18.40 21.80
C PHE A 20 59.71 -17.08 21.77
N LEU A 21 60.30 -16.02 22.36
CA LEU A 21 59.81 -14.62 22.52
C LEU A 21 60.19 -13.72 21.30
N PRO A 22 59.88 -12.38 21.23
CA PRO A 22 59.12 -11.49 22.14
C PRO A 22 58.11 -10.49 21.48
N LEU A 23 57.46 -9.67 22.33
CA LEU A 23 56.99 -8.25 22.20
C LEU A 23 56.71 -7.62 20.79
N PHE A 24 55.70 -6.75 20.61
CA PHE A 24 55.54 -5.46 21.34
C PHE A 24 54.11 -4.88 21.37
N LEU A 25 53.87 -3.96 22.31
CA LEU A 25 52.76 -2.99 22.31
C LEU A 25 53.08 -1.78 21.41
N SER A 26 52.09 -1.17 20.78
CA SER A 26 52.23 0.17 20.18
C SER A 26 50.92 0.96 20.16
N THR A 27 50.84 2.01 20.98
CA THR A 27 49.81 3.06 20.91
C THR A 27 50.31 4.26 20.12
N PHE A 28 49.44 4.83 19.28
CA PHE A 28 49.42 6.22 18.77
C PHE A 28 50.75 6.99 18.57
N LEU A 29 50.97 7.44 17.33
CA LEU A 29 51.30 8.86 17.09
C LEU A 29 50.78 9.31 15.71
N LEU A 30 50.48 10.61 15.56
CA LEU A 30 50.09 11.19 14.26
C LEU A 30 51.33 11.49 13.40
N ALA A 31 51.16 11.37 12.08
CA ALA A 31 52.00 12.05 11.10
C ALA A 31 51.12 12.68 10.01
N LYS A 32 51.25 14.00 9.81
CA LYS A 32 50.82 14.64 8.56
C LYS A 32 51.86 14.35 7.48
N LEU A 33 51.43 14.07 6.26
CA LEU A 33 52.24 14.25 5.06
C LEU A 33 51.42 14.94 3.97
N ASP A 34 52.10 15.71 3.13
CA ASP A 34 51.49 16.66 2.21
C ASP A 34 50.88 16.04 0.94
N ALA A 35 49.91 16.75 0.37
CA ALA A 35 49.29 16.42 -0.90
C ALA A 35 50.25 16.64 -2.09
N GLN A 36 50.98 15.60 -2.49
CA GLN A 36 51.68 15.60 -3.77
C GLN A 36 50.71 15.35 -4.93
N LYS A 37 50.78 16.21 -5.96
CA LYS A 37 50.07 16.02 -7.24
C LYS A 37 50.64 14.81 -7.97
N ILE A 38 49.90 13.70 -7.99
CA ILE A 38 50.18 12.57 -8.89
C ILE A 38 49.71 12.94 -10.31
N PRO A 39 50.53 12.77 -11.37
CA PRO A 39 50.10 13.02 -12.74
C PRO A 39 49.00 12.06 -13.19
N SER A 40 48.03 12.57 -13.96
CA SER A 40 46.94 11.77 -14.52
C SER A 40 47.44 10.87 -15.67
N ASN A 41 47.76 9.61 -15.36
CA ASN A 41 47.86 8.55 -16.37
C ASN A 41 47.58 7.15 -15.78
N GLN A 42 46.57 6.49 -16.33
CA GLN A 42 46.22 5.06 -16.25
C GLN A 42 46.56 4.29 -14.95
N VAL A 43 45.57 4.19 -14.06
CA VAL A 43 45.48 3.09 -13.07
C VAL A 43 44.25 2.24 -13.39
N ASN A 44 44.40 1.27 -14.28
CA ASN A 44 43.38 0.24 -14.50
C ASN A 44 43.44 -0.78 -13.35
N SER A 45 42.62 -0.56 -12.31
CA SER A 45 42.41 -1.57 -11.25
C SER A 45 41.71 -2.80 -11.84
N PRO A 46 42.22 -4.04 -11.66
CA PRO A 46 41.64 -5.25 -12.28
C PRO A 46 40.20 -5.57 -11.87
N ASN A 47 39.70 -5.01 -10.76
CA ASN A 47 38.40 -5.35 -10.20
C ASN A 47 37.29 -4.34 -10.55
N SER A 48 37.62 -3.10 -10.94
CA SER A 48 36.59 -2.19 -11.44
C SER A 48 36.03 -2.76 -12.73
N PRO A 49 34.73 -3.05 -12.84
CA PRO A 49 34.16 -3.44 -14.11
C PRO A 49 34.40 -2.31 -15.11
N GLY A 50 34.80 -2.69 -16.32
CA GLY A 50 35.06 -1.74 -17.39
C GLY A 50 33.82 -0.89 -17.75
N PRO A 51 34.00 0.10 -18.65
CA PRO A 51 32.91 0.91 -19.15
C PRO A 51 31.75 0.03 -19.66
N ARG A 52 30.54 0.55 -19.50
CA ARG A 52 29.29 -0.12 -19.92
C ARG A 52 28.47 0.82 -20.78
N VAL A 53 27.73 0.24 -21.71
CA VAL A 53 26.74 0.90 -22.55
C VAL A 53 25.43 0.12 -22.46
N THR A 54 24.31 0.82 -22.60
CA THR A 54 22.99 0.24 -22.81
C THR A 54 22.55 0.60 -24.23
N GLU A 55 22.13 -0.38 -25.02
CA GLU A 55 21.61 -0.16 -26.36
C GLU A 55 20.25 -0.87 -26.53
N ARG A 56 19.39 -0.26 -27.35
CA ARG A 56 18.05 -0.73 -27.69
C ARG A 56 18.02 -1.28 -29.11
N PHE A 57 17.81 -2.59 -29.20
CA PHE A 57 17.79 -3.36 -30.44
C PHE A 57 16.33 -3.50 -30.89
N GLY A 58 15.97 -2.98 -32.07
CA GLY A 58 14.61 -3.10 -32.61
C GLY A 58 14.34 -2.18 -33.80
N GLN A 59 13.10 -1.67 -33.90
CA GLN A 59 12.67 -0.65 -34.87
C GLN A 59 11.85 0.45 -34.17
N CYS A 60 12.01 0.56 -32.85
CA CYS A 60 11.31 1.50 -32.00
C CYS A 60 11.85 2.94 -32.15
N ALA A 61 11.04 3.93 -31.77
CA ALA A 61 11.42 5.34 -31.87
C ALA A 61 12.72 5.70 -31.12
N THR A 62 13.02 4.97 -30.04
CA THR A 62 14.20 5.16 -29.17
C THR A 62 15.22 4.00 -29.30
N CYS A 63 15.21 3.29 -30.43
CA CYS A 63 16.13 2.18 -30.68
C CYS A 63 17.44 2.66 -31.31
N ASP A 64 18.57 2.44 -30.65
CA ASP A 64 19.91 2.79 -31.13
C ASP A 64 20.33 1.94 -32.33
N ILE A 65 20.08 0.63 -32.25
CA ILE A 65 20.44 -0.35 -33.28
C ILE A 65 19.17 -0.76 -34.03
N GLN A 66 19.00 -0.18 -35.22
CA GLN A 66 17.80 -0.33 -36.05
C GLN A 66 17.99 -1.29 -37.24
N ASN A 67 16.88 -1.73 -37.82
CA ASN A 67 16.81 -2.66 -38.96
C ASN A 67 17.42 -4.07 -38.70
N ILE A 68 17.71 -4.41 -37.44
CA ILE A 68 18.29 -5.69 -37.04
C ILE A 68 17.26 -6.74 -36.61
N SER A 69 15.97 -6.39 -36.46
CA SER A 69 14.96 -7.33 -35.97
C SER A 69 14.16 -7.97 -37.09
N ALA A 70 13.78 -9.22 -36.85
CA ALA A 70 12.72 -9.92 -37.53
C ALA A 70 11.65 -10.36 -36.52
N ASP A 71 10.38 -10.14 -36.82
CA ASP A 71 9.25 -10.70 -36.07
C ASP A 71 8.08 -11.15 -36.96
N THR A 72 7.31 -12.09 -36.44
CA THR A 72 6.09 -12.60 -37.06
C THR A 72 5.31 -13.39 -36.01
N TYR A 73 4.09 -13.83 -36.31
CA TYR A 73 3.49 -14.96 -35.59
C TYR A 73 3.24 -16.12 -36.55
N VAL A 74 3.34 -17.35 -36.05
CA VAL A 74 2.97 -18.54 -36.82
C VAL A 74 1.75 -19.23 -36.23
N SER A 75 0.85 -19.68 -37.10
CA SER A 75 -0.45 -20.27 -36.75
C SER A 75 -0.43 -21.79 -36.87
N GLU A 76 -0.93 -22.52 -35.87
CA GLU A 76 -1.21 -23.97 -36.01
C GLU A 76 -2.47 -24.26 -36.83
N LYS A 77 -3.38 -23.29 -36.98
CA LYS A 77 -4.56 -23.39 -37.85
C LYS A 77 -4.19 -23.23 -39.32
N ASP A 78 -3.25 -22.33 -39.61
CA ASP A 78 -2.88 -21.88 -40.94
C ASP A 78 -1.37 -22.15 -41.19
N PRO A 79 -0.90 -23.41 -41.09
CA PRO A 79 0.50 -23.74 -40.77
C PRO A 79 1.52 -23.52 -41.91
N SER A 80 1.04 -23.12 -43.09
CA SER A 80 1.85 -22.75 -44.25
C SER A 80 1.64 -21.30 -44.68
N GLN A 81 0.93 -20.49 -43.88
CA GLN A 81 0.76 -19.06 -44.10
C GLN A 81 1.83 -18.27 -43.33
N ASN A 82 2.33 -17.20 -43.96
CA ASN A 82 3.17 -16.19 -43.33
C ASN A 82 2.34 -15.00 -42.85
N PHE A 83 2.78 -14.35 -41.77
CA PHE A 83 2.12 -13.20 -41.16
C PHE A 83 3.08 -12.02 -40.86
N GLY A 84 4.34 -12.07 -41.35
CA GLY A 84 5.40 -11.09 -41.08
C GLY A 84 5.28 -9.77 -41.85
N ALA A 85 4.05 -9.34 -42.11
CA ALA A 85 3.69 -8.05 -42.72
C ALA A 85 2.42 -7.45 -42.07
N LEU A 86 2.03 -7.96 -40.90
CA LEU A 86 0.93 -7.46 -40.08
C LEU A 86 1.52 -6.69 -38.90
N GLU A 87 0.89 -5.58 -38.53
CA GLU A 87 1.30 -4.71 -37.41
C GLU A 87 1.25 -5.36 -36.02
N TYR A 88 0.89 -6.64 -35.91
CA TYR A 88 0.65 -7.31 -34.64
C TYR A 88 1.10 -8.78 -34.61
N LEU A 89 1.62 -9.18 -33.46
CA LEU A 89 2.07 -10.52 -33.13
C LEU A 89 1.01 -11.22 -32.27
N LEU A 90 0.15 -12.02 -32.90
CA LEU A 90 -0.99 -12.66 -32.24
C LEU A 90 -0.54 -13.83 -31.36
N LEU A 91 -0.84 -13.75 -30.06
CA LEU A 91 -0.58 -14.77 -29.04
C LEU A 91 -1.91 -15.40 -28.60
N ARG A 92 -2.21 -16.59 -29.14
CA ARG A 92 -3.50 -17.27 -28.94
C ARG A 92 -3.29 -18.72 -28.52
N ALA A 93 -4.09 -19.24 -27.59
CA ALA A 93 -3.99 -20.61 -27.09
C ALA A 93 -4.97 -21.62 -27.73
N LYS A 94 -6.15 -21.18 -28.17
CA LYS A 94 -7.25 -22.02 -28.71
C LYS A 94 -8.00 -21.29 -29.83
N PRO A 95 -8.71 -21.99 -30.75
CA PRO A 95 -8.83 -23.45 -30.88
C PRO A 95 -7.55 -24.12 -31.41
N GLN A 96 -6.72 -23.41 -32.18
CA GLN A 96 -5.34 -23.75 -32.44
C GLN A 96 -4.44 -22.59 -31.94
N PRO A 97 -3.23 -22.87 -31.44
CA PRO A 97 -2.33 -21.81 -30.98
C PRO A 97 -1.72 -20.94 -32.08
N ASN A 98 -1.40 -19.70 -31.72
CA ASN A 98 -0.54 -18.79 -32.47
C ASN A 98 0.70 -18.42 -31.62
N TYR A 99 1.86 -18.32 -32.27
CA TYR A 99 3.16 -18.13 -31.61
C TYR A 99 3.89 -16.91 -32.17
N PRO A 100 3.97 -15.79 -31.44
CA PRO A 100 4.93 -14.72 -31.69
C PRO A 100 6.36 -15.27 -31.70
N LEU A 101 7.05 -15.04 -32.80
CA LEU A 101 8.41 -15.45 -33.10
C LEU A 101 9.22 -14.17 -33.35
N ILE A 102 10.25 -13.91 -32.54
CA ILE A 102 10.98 -12.64 -32.53
C ILE A 102 12.49 -12.93 -32.52
N ARG A 103 13.27 -12.23 -33.36
CA ARG A 103 14.73 -12.31 -33.40
C ARG A 103 15.31 -10.90 -33.53
N PHE A 104 16.23 -10.54 -32.65
CA PHE A 104 17.08 -9.36 -32.82
C PHE A 104 18.46 -9.83 -33.26
N ASP A 105 19.03 -9.26 -34.32
CA ASP A 105 20.43 -9.48 -34.64
C ASP A 105 21.32 -8.68 -33.68
N LEU A 106 22.30 -9.37 -33.10
CA LEU A 106 23.18 -8.84 -32.05
C LEU A 106 24.66 -8.83 -32.49
N THR A 107 24.92 -8.98 -33.79
CA THR A 107 26.29 -9.04 -34.35
C THR A 107 27.07 -7.72 -34.29
N SER A 108 26.42 -6.61 -33.93
CA SER A 108 27.11 -5.37 -33.55
C SER A 108 27.81 -5.48 -32.18
N ILE A 109 27.31 -6.32 -31.27
CA ILE A 109 27.96 -6.59 -29.98
C ILE A 109 29.14 -7.55 -30.24
N PRO A 110 30.38 -7.21 -29.88
CA PRO A 110 31.54 -8.07 -30.11
C PRO A 110 31.39 -9.44 -29.42
N ALA A 111 31.81 -10.51 -30.10
CA ALA A 111 31.63 -11.86 -29.59
C ALA A 111 32.35 -12.08 -28.24
N ASN A 112 31.68 -12.76 -27.31
CA ASN A 112 32.10 -12.95 -25.91
C ASN A 112 32.13 -11.69 -25.02
N THR A 113 31.53 -10.58 -25.45
CA THR A 113 31.29 -9.43 -24.55
C THR A 113 30.44 -9.86 -23.34
N SER A 114 30.79 -9.38 -22.15
CA SER A 114 30.01 -9.63 -20.94
C SER A 114 28.75 -8.74 -20.94
N ILE A 115 27.60 -9.40 -20.80
CA ILE A 115 26.26 -8.81 -20.69
C ILE A 115 25.90 -8.72 -19.21
N GLN A 116 25.43 -7.56 -18.75
CA GLN A 116 25.00 -7.37 -17.36
C GLN A 116 23.48 -7.43 -17.18
N LYS A 117 22.72 -6.96 -18.17
CA LYS A 117 21.25 -7.04 -18.20
C LYS A 117 20.77 -7.12 -19.65
N ALA A 118 19.73 -7.90 -19.91
CA ALA A 118 18.94 -7.76 -21.14
C ALA A 118 17.45 -7.94 -20.84
N THR A 119 16.63 -6.97 -21.25
CA THR A 119 15.17 -6.98 -21.06
C THR A 119 14.46 -6.84 -22.40
N LEU A 120 13.65 -7.85 -22.74
CA LEU A 120 12.68 -7.76 -23.83
C LEU A 120 11.51 -6.90 -23.37
N ARG A 121 11.09 -5.93 -24.20
CA ARG A 121 9.85 -5.17 -24.03
C ARG A 121 8.90 -5.41 -25.20
N LEU A 122 7.69 -5.84 -24.87
CA LEU A 122 6.57 -6.00 -25.79
C LEU A 122 5.41 -5.10 -25.35
N PHE A 123 4.64 -4.58 -26.30
CA PHE A 123 3.57 -3.62 -26.05
C PHE A 123 2.22 -4.19 -26.49
N ASN A 124 1.19 -4.02 -25.68
CA ASN A 124 -0.15 -4.53 -25.93
C ASN A 124 -0.79 -3.90 -27.18
N ALA A 125 -1.30 -4.71 -28.11
CA ALA A 125 -2.16 -4.28 -29.22
C ALA A 125 -3.64 -4.47 -28.81
N PRO A 126 -4.30 -3.40 -28.31
CA PRO A 126 -5.51 -3.53 -27.49
C PRO A 126 -6.73 -4.06 -28.25
N ASP A 127 -6.79 -3.88 -29.57
CA ASP A 127 -7.91 -4.28 -30.42
C ASP A 127 -8.11 -5.80 -30.52
N PHE A 128 -7.13 -6.59 -30.07
CA PHE A 128 -7.15 -8.06 -30.08
C PHE A 128 -7.33 -8.70 -28.69
N ALA A 129 -7.44 -7.90 -27.63
CA ALA A 129 -7.46 -8.41 -26.26
C ALA A 129 -8.86 -8.89 -25.82
N SER A 130 -9.03 -10.21 -25.74
CA SER A 130 -10.30 -10.84 -25.33
C SER A 130 -10.11 -12.05 -24.39
N PRO A 131 -9.83 -11.83 -23.09
CA PRO A 131 -10.05 -12.89 -22.10
C PRO A 131 -11.54 -13.22 -22.05
N THR A 132 -11.90 -14.48 -22.32
CA THR A 132 -13.28 -14.94 -22.04
C THR A 132 -13.55 -14.79 -20.54
N LYS A 133 -14.75 -14.32 -20.18
CA LYS A 133 -15.10 -13.89 -18.80
C LYS A 133 -15.05 -14.99 -17.73
N GLU A 134 -14.68 -16.21 -18.10
CA GLU A 134 -14.92 -17.45 -17.38
C GLU A 134 -13.66 -17.98 -16.67
N GLU A 135 -12.45 -17.75 -17.21
CA GLU A 135 -11.18 -18.23 -16.63
C GLU A 135 -10.30 -17.11 -16.05
N LYS A 136 -10.80 -16.46 -14.99
CA LYS A 136 -10.02 -15.54 -14.14
C LYS A 136 -8.77 -16.24 -13.55
N ARG A 137 -7.59 -16.13 -14.17
CA ARG A 137 -6.31 -16.71 -13.70
C ARG A 137 -5.09 -15.81 -13.93
N GLU A 138 -4.05 -15.99 -13.11
CA GLU A 138 -2.74 -15.37 -13.31
C GLU A 138 -2.06 -16.12 -14.44
N LEU A 139 -1.71 -15.41 -15.52
CA LEU A 139 -1.24 -16.05 -16.75
C LEU A 139 0.27 -15.87 -16.91
N LYS A 140 0.97 -17.00 -16.94
CA LYS A 140 2.42 -17.09 -17.11
C LYS A 140 2.66 -17.44 -18.56
N ILE A 141 3.35 -16.56 -19.28
CA ILE A 141 3.59 -16.68 -20.72
C ILE A 141 5.08 -17.02 -20.89
N PRO A 142 5.44 -18.31 -20.92
CA PRO A 142 6.85 -18.73 -20.97
C PRO A 142 7.50 -18.42 -22.31
N ILE A 143 8.71 -17.86 -22.27
CA ILE A 143 9.53 -17.61 -23.46
C ILE A 143 10.46 -18.80 -23.70
N PHE A 144 10.43 -19.32 -24.93
CA PHE A 144 11.27 -20.41 -25.42
C PHE A 144 12.33 -19.88 -26.37
N LEU A 145 13.50 -20.53 -26.41
CA LEU A 145 14.50 -20.27 -27.44
C LEU A 145 14.28 -21.20 -28.63
N VAL A 146 14.51 -20.68 -29.84
CA VAL A 146 14.55 -21.47 -31.07
C VAL A 146 15.91 -22.17 -31.18
N SER A 147 15.93 -23.40 -31.70
CA SER A 147 17.14 -24.16 -31.98
C SER A 147 17.13 -24.76 -33.38
N ASP A 148 18.32 -24.92 -33.96
CA ASP A 148 18.52 -25.58 -35.26
C ASP A 148 19.57 -26.69 -35.09
N PRO A 149 19.15 -27.92 -34.68
CA PRO A 149 20.05 -29.05 -34.55
C PRO A 149 20.76 -29.45 -35.85
N ALA A 150 20.24 -29.02 -37.01
CA ALA A 150 20.81 -29.28 -38.33
C ALA A 150 21.82 -28.22 -38.78
N LYS A 151 21.98 -27.11 -38.03
CA LYS A 151 22.82 -25.95 -38.40
C LYS A 151 22.53 -25.41 -39.82
N SER A 152 21.26 -25.43 -40.19
CA SER A 152 20.75 -25.06 -41.52
C SER A 152 20.42 -23.56 -41.68
N GLY A 153 20.74 -22.73 -40.69
CA GLY A 153 20.75 -21.25 -40.79
C GLY A 153 19.57 -20.54 -40.11
N ASN A 154 19.51 -19.22 -40.25
CA ASN A 154 18.41 -18.40 -39.74
C ASN A 154 17.07 -18.76 -40.41
N TRP A 155 15.96 -18.34 -39.79
CA TRP A 155 14.68 -18.20 -40.47
C TRP A 155 14.62 -16.88 -41.24
N VAL A 156 13.75 -16.80 -42.25
CA VAL A 156 13.52 -15.60 -43.05
C VAL A 156 12.09 -15.15 -42.84
N GLU A 157 11.92 -13.89 -42.44
CA GLU A 157 10.67 -13.33 -41.90
C GLU A 157 9.44 -13.54 -42.78
N ASN A 158 9.48 -13.05 -44.02
CA ASN A 158 8.37 -13.15 -44.98
C ASN A 158 8.18 -14.57 -45.56
N GLN A 159 9.02 -15.53 -45.14
CA GLN A 159 8.93 -16.95 -45.51
C GLN A 159 8.63 -17.86 -44.31
N ALA A 160 8.67 -17.34 -43.07
CA ALA A 160 8.49 -18.12 -41.87
C ALA A 160 7.01 -18.53 -41.69
N THR A 161 6.78 -19.80 -41.40
CA THR A 161 5.47 -20.42 -41.21
C THR A 161 5.56 -21.41 -40.05
N PHE A 162 4.45 -22.01 -39.60
CA PHE A 162 4.54 -23.03 -38.56
C PHE A 162 5.29 -24.28 -39.04
N ASN A 163 5.11 -24.65 -40.32
CA ASN A 163 5.78 -25.77 -40.96
C ASN A 163 7.28 -25.53 -41.23
N ASN A 164 7.61 -24.38 -41.81
CA ASN A 164 8.91 -24.10 -42.42
C ASN A 164 9.50 -22.77 -41.92
N LYS A 165 10.83 -22.67 -41.88
CA LYS A 165 11.57 -21.46 -41.47
C LYS A 165 12.02 -20.57 -42.64
N THR A 166 12.03 -21.14 -43.85
CA THR A 166 12.19 -20.49 -45.14
C THR A 166 11.26 -21.21 -46.14
N GLU A 167 11.13 -20.76 -47.38
CA GLU A 167 10.33 -21.46 -48.39
C GLU A 167 10.77 -22.94 -48.59
N SER A 168 12.06 -23.22 -48.44
CA SER A 168 12.69 -24.50 -48.74
C SER A 168 13.12 -25.34 -47.53
N LEU A 169 13.15 -24.78 -46.31
CA LEU A 169 13.69 -25.45 -45.12
C LEU A 169 12.66 -25.58 -44.00
N ARG A 170 12.52 -26.80 -43.47
CA ARG A 170 11.75 -27.08 -42.26
C ARG A 170 12.51 -26.64 -40.99
N TRP A 171 11.77 -26.39 -39.90
CA TRP A 171 12.34 -26.02 -38.60
C TRP A 171 13.30 -27.07 -38.01
N THR A 172 12.96 -28.35 -38.20
CA THR A 172 13.86 -29.49 -38.00
C THR A 172 13.64 -30.51 -39.11
N LYS A 173 14.54 -31.49 -39.27
CA LYS A 173 14.56 -32.46 -40.39
C LYS A 173 13.19 -32.99 -40.82
N ASN A 174 12.33 -33.34 -39.86
CA ASN A 174 10.98 -33.88 -40.08
C ASN A 174 9.87 -33.06 -39.38
N GLY A 175 10.15 -31.82 -38.94
CA GLY A 175 9.33 -31.14 -37.93
C GLY A 175 8.79 -29.75 -38.28
N ASN A 176 8.21 -29.10 -37.27
CA ASN A 176 7.60 -27.76 -37.29
C ASN A 176 8.19 -26.90 -36.16
N LEU A 177 7.74 -25.65 -35.97
CA LEU A 177 8.34 -24.75 -34.97
C LEU A 177 8.40 -25.36 -33.55
N LYS A 178 7.36 -26.08 -33.11
CA LYS A 178 7.37 -26.79 -31.80
C LYS A 178 8.57 -27.71 -31.63
N SER A 179 8.96 -28.43 -32.68
CA SER A 179 10.10 -29.37 -32.65
C SER A 179 11.46 -28.68 -32.55
N ALA A 180 11.53 -27.38 -32.80
CA ALA A 180 12.74 -26.55 -32.68
C ALA A 180 12.85 -25.82 -31.32
N LEU A 181 11.82 -25.88 -30.45
CA LEU A 181 11.86 -25.23 -29.13
C LEU A 181 12.62 -26.06 -28.10
N VAL A 182 13.40 -25.39 -27.24
CA VAL A 182 14.13 -26.03 -26.12
C VAL A 182 13.32 -25.94 -24.80
N SER A 183 13.98 -25.77 -23.65
CA SER A 183 13.30 -25.36 -22.42
C SER A 183 12.86 -23.89 -22.46
N ALA A 184 11.93 -23.50 -21.59
CA ALA A 184 11.69 -22.08 -21.33
C ALA A 184 12.97 -21.44 -20.75
N THR A 185 13.27 -20.21 -21.17
CA THR A 185 14.43 -19.43 -20.67
C THR A 185 14.02 -18.25 -19.78
N SER A 186 12.76 -17.82 -19.88
CA SER A 186 12.20 -16.68 -19.17
C SER A 186 10.67 -16.79 -19.15
N THR A 187 9.96 -15.86 -18.52
CA THR A 187 8.49 -15.84 -18.45
C THR A 187 7.99 -14.41 -18.33
N ILE A 188 7.03 -14.04 -19.18
CA ILE A 188 6.24 -12.82 -19.04
C ILE A 188 5.09 -13.10 -18.07
N TYR A 189 4.83 -12.19 -17.13
CA TYR A 189 3.70 -12.26 -16.21
C TYR A 189 2.59 -11.31 -16.65
N LEU A 190 1.44 -11.88 -17.04
CA LEU A 190 0.23 -11.16 -17.40
C LEU A 190 -0.67 -11.00 -16.16
N LYS A 191 -0.90 -9.75 -15.75
CA LYS A 191 -1.73 -9.39 -14.58
C LYS A 191 -3.23 -9.30 -14.88
N ASN A 192 -3.68 -9.56 -16.11
CA ASN A 192 -5.07 -9.33 -16.52
C ASN A 192 -6.04 -10.41 -16.02
N TRP A 193 -6.98 -9.98 -15.17
CA TRP A 193 -8.14 -10.78 -14.73
C TRP A 193 -9.44 -10.39 -15.43
N LEU A 194 -9.63 -9.07 -15.65
CA LEU A 194 -10.91 -8.44 -15.98
C LEU A 194 -10.77 -7.07 -16.69
N SER A 195 -9.57 -6.60 -17.01
CA SER A 195 -9.39 -5.29 -17.65
C SER A 195 -8.10 -5.22 -18.48
N ASN A 196 -8.20 -4.62 -19.67
CA ASN A 196 -7.07 -4.36 -20.56
C ASN A 196 -6.25 -3.19 -19.96
N SER A 197 -5.46 -3.55 -18.96
CA SER A 197 -4.82 -2.66 -18.00
C SER A 197 -3.30 -2.65 -18.17
N GLN A 198 -2.70 -3.79 -18.48
CA GLN A 198 -1.28 -3.92 -18.78
C GLN A 198 -0.95 -3.45 -20.21
N ASP A 199 -0.18 -2.38 -20.33
CA ASP A 199 0.33 -1.85 -21.60
C ASP A 199 1.69 -2.47 -21.96
N LEU A 200 2.58 -2.60 -20.97
CA LEU A 200 3.95 -3.09 -21.09
C LEU A 200 4.10 -4.52 -20.58
N PHE A 201 4.82 -5.33 -21.33
CA PHE A 201 5.24 -6.68 -20.97
C PHE A 201 6.75 -6.79 -21.02
N GLU A 202 7.36 -7.23 -19.92
CA GLU A 202 8.82 -7.37 -19.80
C GLU A 202 9.24 -8.83 -19.54
N ALA A 203 10.42 -9.20 -20.04
CA ALA A 203 11.07 -10.46 -19.70
C ALA A 203 12.60 -10.30 -19.64
N ASP A 204 13.23 -10.90 -18.61
CA ASP A 204 14.68 -10.99 -18.47
C ASP A 204 15.21 -12.04 -19.45
N LEU A 205 16.04 -11.61 -20.39
CA LEU A 205 16.73 -12.46 -21.35
C LEU A 205 18.25 -12.46 -21.15
N THR A 206 18.78 -11.90 -20.05
CA THR A 206 20.22 -11.71 -19.81
C THR A 206 21.05 -12.97 -20.08
N LYS A 207 20.56 -14.14 -19.62
CA LYS A 207 21.21 -15.45 -19.83
C LYS A 207 21.14 -15.94 -21.28
N ALA A 208 20.05 -15.64 -22.00
CA ALA A 208 19.91 -15.99 -23.42
C ALA A 208 20.78 -15.08 -24.30
N VAL A 209 20.79 -13.78 -24.02
CA VAL A 209 21.62 -12.78 -24.72
C VAL A 209 23.11 -13.04 -24.50
N GLN A 210 23.55 -13.38 -23.28
CA GLN A 210 24.94 -13.77 -23.04
C GLN A 210 25.34 -15.01 -23.86
N LYS A 211 24.47 -16.03 -23.96
CA LYS A 211 24.69 -17.21 -24.81
C LYS A 211 24.78 -16.84 -26.30
N TRP A 212 23.91 -15.94 -26.77
CA TRP A 212 23.89 -15.46 -28.15
C TRP A 212 25.13 -14.64 -28.49
N VAL A 213 25.61 -13.77 -27.60
CA VAL A 213 26.83 -12.98 -27.84
C VAL A 213 28.11 -13.82 -27.71
N SER A 214 28.13 -14.87 -26.89
CA SER A 214 29.22 -15.86 -26.89
C SER A 214 29.17 -16.82 -28.09
N ASN A 215 28.01 -16.98 -28.76
CA ASN A 215 27.88 -17.78 -29.97
C ASN A 215 26.77 -17.22 -30.89
N PRO A 216 27.09 -16.26 -31.79
CA PRO A 216 26.11 -15.61 -32.64
C PRO A 216 25.30 -16.58 -33.52
N THR A 217 25.89 -17.70 -33.95
CA THR A 217 25.17 -18.72 -34.73
C THR A 217 24.08 -19.47 -33.95
N SER A 218 24.01 -19.29 -32.62
CA SER A 218 22.91 -19.79 -31.78
C SER A 218 21.75 -18.80 -31.62
N ASN A 219 21.85 -17.59 -32.19
CA ASN A 219 20.78 -16.59 -32.18
C ASN A 219 19.79 -16.78 -33.32
N LEU A 220 18.85 -17.70 -33.08
CA LEU A 220 17.70 -17.98 -33.93
C LEU A 220 16.43 -17.28 -33.42
N GLY A 221 16.56 -16.36 -32.45
CA GLY A 221 15.45 -15.72 -31.77
C GLY A 221 14.73 -16.59 -30.74
N LEU A 222 13.57 -16.09 -30.33
CA LEU A 222 12.71 -16.61 -29.28
C LEU A 222 11.27 -16.79 -29.77
N VAL A 223 10.52 -17.60 -29.04
CA VAL A 223 9.08 -17.75 -29.18
C VAL A 223 8.40 -17.41 -27.86
N VAL A 224 7.45 -16.48 -27.91
CA VAL A 224 6.53 -16.23 -26.80
C VAL A 224 5.45 -17.30 -26.88
N ARG A 225 5.43 -18.25 -25.94
CA ARG A 225 4.53 -19.40 -26.02
C ARG A 225 3.25 -19.13 -25.21
N PRO A 226 2.05 -19.27 -25.80
CA PRO A 226 0.81 -19.14 -25.05
C PRO A 226 0.67 -20.25 -24.00
N ASP A 227 -0.06 -19.96 -22.94
CA ASP A 227 -0.45 -20.91 -21.90
C ASP A 227 -1.94 -20.71 -21.55
N GLY A 228 -2.60 -21.74 -21.01
CA GLY A 228 -4.01 -21.70 -20.61
C GLY A 228 -4.99 -21.29 -21.73
N LEU A 229 -5.65 -20.14 -21.54
CA LEU A 229 -6.62 -19.52 -22.46
C LEU A 229 -6.17 -18.14 -22.97
N VAL A 230 -4.87 -17.85 -22.99
CA VAL A 230 -4.37 -16.55 -23.49
C VAL A 230 -4.87 -16.29 -24.92
N ASP A 231 -5.50 -15.13 -25.12
CA ASP A 231 -5.79 -14.52 -26.42
C ASP A 231 -5.56 -13.01 -26.35
N LEU A 232 -4.43 -12.57 -26.90
CA LEU A 232 -3.98 -11.19 -26.96
C LEU A 232 -3.05 -11.01 -28.17
N ALA A 233 -2.76 -9.77 -28.55
CA ALA A 233 -1.65 -9.50 -29.47
C ALA A 233 -0.68 -8.48 -28.87
N PHE A 234 0.58 -8.59 -29.25
CA PHE A 234 1.52 -7.48 -29.11
C PHE A 234 1.59 -6.71 -30.43
N TRP A 235 2.03 -5.47 -30.42
CA TRP A 235 2.48 -4.80 -31.66
C TRP A 235 3.70 -5.53 -32.22
N SER A 236 3.83 -5.57 -33.55
CA SER A 236 5.03 -6.01 -34.26
C SER A 236 5.96 -4.83 -34.55
N LYS A 237 7.07 -5.08 -35.25
CA LYS A 237 7.93 -4.00 -35.77
C LYS A 237 7.30 -3.18 -36.91
N GLU A 238 6.27 -3.69 -37.59
CA GLU A 238 5.54 -2.96 -38.66
C GLU A 238 4.62 -1.86 -38.09
N ALA A 239 4.23 -1.96 -36.82
CA ALA A 239 3.23 -1.10 -36.17
C ALA A 239 3.40 0.39 -36.50
N LEU A 240 2.29 1.07 -36.83
CA LEU A 240 2.29 2.46 -37.29
C LEU A 240 2.85 3.47 -36.29
N ASP A 241 2.71 3.24 -34.98
CA ASP A 241 3.37 4.03 -33.92
C ASP A 241 4.73 3.39 -33.55
N PRO A 242 5.88 4.01 -33.91
CA PRO A 242 7.18 3.44 -33.60
C PRO A 242 7.49 3.41 -32.10
N ALA A 243 6.76 4.13 -31.25
CA ALA A 243 6.90 4.03 -29.79
C ALA A 243 6.23 2.78 -29.19
N LYS A 244 5.50 1.99 -29.98
CA LYS A 244 4.89 0.71 -29.56
C LYS A 244 5.60 -0.54 -30.09
N ARG A 245 6.63 -0.38 -30.92
CA ARG A 245 7.31 -1.53 -31.55
C ARG A 245 8.16 -2.30 -30.52
N PRO A 246 8.21 -3.64 -30.58
CA PRO A 246 9.07 -4.45 -29.73
C PRO A 246 10.54 -4.03 -29.78
N TYR A 247 11.22 -4.14 -28.63
CA TYR A 247 12.67 -4.00 -28.57
C TYR A 247 13.31 -4.82 -27.45
N LEU A 248 14.62 -5.02 -27.58
CA LEU A 248 15.47 -5.68 -26.60
C LEU A 248 16.50 -4.65 -26.09
N GLU A 249 16.36 -4.24 -24.83
CA GLU A 249 17.28 -3.33 -24.15
C GLU A 249 18.41 -4.14 -23.50
N ILE A 250 19.67 -3.88 -23.87
CA ILE A 250 20.83 -4.67 -23.42
C ILE A 250 21.88 -3.75 -22.81
N THR A 251 22.18 -3.93 -21.52
CA THR A 251 23.35 -3.33 -20.86
C THR A 251 24.53 -4.31 -20.91
N TYR A 252 25.63 -3.88 -21.54
CA TYR A 252 26.81 -4.71 -21.74
C TYR A 252 28.13 -3.92 -21.61
N SER A 253 29.25 -4.64 -21.61
CA SER A 253 30.59 -4.09 -21.46
C SER A 253 31.06 -3.39 -22.74
N GLY A 254 31.19 -2.07 -22.72
CA GLY A 254 31.51 -1.25 -23.89
C GLY A 254 31.56 0.24 -23.54
N ASN A 255 32.20 1.05 -24.38
CA ASN A 255 32.21 2.50 -24.21
C ASN A 255 30.84 3.07 -24.61
N ASN A 256 30.14 3.73 -23.68
CA ASN A 256 28.99 4.56 -24.04
C ASN A 256 29.49 5.80 -24.83
N PRO A 257 29.02 6.04 -26.07
CA PRO A 257 29.37 7.24 -26.84
C PRO A 257 28.54 8.48 -26.44
N GLU A 258 27.46 8.33 -25.68
CA GLU A 258 26.57 9.44 -25.31
C GLU A 258 27.22 10.36 -24.26
N ASN A 259 27.34 11.64 -24.58
CA ASN A 259 27.83 12.67 -23.65
C ASN A 259 26.75 13.09 -22.65
N ILE A 260 26.40 12.18 -21.73
CA ILE A 260 25.44 12.45 -20.65
C ILE A 260 25.99 13.54 -19.71
N PRO A 261 25.20 14.54 -19.30
CA PRO A 261 25.57 15.48 -18.25
C PRO A 261 25.44 14.86 -16.85
N SER A 262 26.42 15.08 -15.98
CA SER A 262 26.38 14.66 -14.57
C SER A 262 25.41 15.54 -13.76
N PRO A 263 24.80 15.03 -12.67
CA PRO A 263 24.18 15.90 -11.68
C PRO A 263 25.27 16.64 -10.90
N THR A 264 24.91 17.72 -10.20
CA THR A 264 25.87 18.54 -9.43
C THR A 264 25.31 18.95 -8.07
N ASN A 265 26.13 19.52 -7.20
CA ASN A 265 25.75 20.00 -5.87
C ASN A 265 25.02 18.94 -5.00
N LEU A 266 25.47 17.68 -5.04
CA LEU A 266 24.90 16.64 -4.19
C LEU A 266 25.12 16.96 -2.70
N SER A 267 24.02 17.08 -1.96
CA SER A 267 23.97 17.22 -0.52
C SER A 267 23.19 16.04 0.05
N ALA A 268 23.74 15.35 1.06
CA ALA A 268 23.03 14.36 1.84
C ALA A 268 22.97 14.82 3.31
N LYS A 269 21.78 14.84 3.92
CA LYS A 269 21.58 15.26 5.31
C LYS A 269 20.74 14.24 6.07
N PHE A 270 21.30 13.66 7.12
CA PHE A 270 20.53 12.85 8.06
C PHE A 270 19.65 13.75 8.94
N TYR A 271 18.38 13.39 9.04
CA TYR A 271 17.44 13.97 9.98
C TYR A 271 16.42 12.90 10.40
N SER A 272 16.36 12.61 11.70
CA SER A 272 15.26 11.86 12.31
C SER A 272 14.98 10.46 11.73
N GLY A 273 16.02 9.65 11.51
CA GLY A 273 15.89 8.28 10.98
C GLY A 273 15.86 8.20 9.45
N GLN A 274 16.08 9.31 8.75
CA GLN A 274 16.08 9.39 7.29
C GLN A 274 17.23 10.26 6.78
N THR A 275 17.80 9.90 5.63
CA THR A 275 18.78 10.71 4.91
C THR A 275 18.13 11.34 3.68
N PHE A 276 18.12 12.67 3.66
CA PHE A 276 17.60 13.49 2.58
C PHE A 276 18.73 13.81 1.61
N LEU A 277 18.66 13.25 0.41
CA LEU A 277 19.57 13.55 -0.69
C LEU A 277 18.94 14.57 -1.64
N THR A 278 19.64 15.65 -1.91
CA THR A 278 19.27 16.64 -2.93
C THR A 278 20.45 16.93 -3.84
N TRP A 279 20.18 17.16 -5.13
CA TRP A 279 21.17 17.48 -6.15
C TRP A 279 20.55 18.43 -7.17
N LYS A 280 21.37 19.22 -7.87
CA LYS A 280 20.95 19.92 -9.09
C LYS A 280 20.82 18.91 -10.22
N GLU A 281 19.62 18.83 -10.79
CA GLU A 281 19.31 17.96 -11.92
C GLU A 281 20.07 18.37 -13.19
N ALA A 282 20.46 17.38 -13.97
CA ALA A 282 21.20 17.55 -15.21
C ALA A 282 20.27 17.94 -16.37
N ALA A 283 20.70 18.89 -17.21
CA ALA A 283 19.94 19.33 -18.38
C ALA A 283 20.21 18.41 -19.58
N THR A 284 19.47 17.31 -19.68
CA THR A 284 19.64 16.25 -20.71
C THR A 284 18.90 16.52 -22.02
N GLY A 285 17.75 17.21 -21.96
CA GLY A 285 16.87 17.40 -23.13
C GLY A 285 16.19 16.10 -23.60
N LYS A 286 15.97 15.14 -22.70
CA LYS A 286 15.48 13.78 -22.98
C LYS A 286 14.34 13.41 -22.04
N ASP A 287 13.25 12.85 -22.56
CA ASP A 287 12.06 12.50 -21.76
C ASP A 287 12.34 11.37 -20.77
N GLU A 288 13.14 10.37 -21.17
CA GLU A 288 13.56 9.27 -20.29
C GLU A 288 14.83 9.63 -19.52
N THR A 289 14.74 10.67 -18.68
CA THR A 289 15.82 11.06 -17.76
C THR A 289 15.51 10.64 -16.33
N SER A 290 16.46 9.96 -15.70
CA SER A 290 16.37 9.50 -14.32
C SER A 290 17.72 9.53 -13.61
N TYR A 291 17.72 9.27 -12.30
CA TYR A 291 18.90 9.28 -11.44
C TYR A 291 18.95 7.99 -10.63
N LYS A 292 20.10 7.31 -10.63
CA LYS A 292 20.38 6.20 -9.71
C LYS A 292 21.07 6.73 -8.46
N ILE A 293 20.68 6.20 -7.30
CA ILE A 293 21.21 6.57 -5.98
C ILE A 293 22.05 5.42 -5.43
N TYR A 294 23.26 5.70 -4.97
CA TYR A 294 24.21 4.72 -4.43
C TYR A 294 24.63 5.07 -2.99
N ARG A 295 24.73 4.06 -2.12
CA ARG A 295 25.24 4.14 -0.72
C ARG A 295 26.43 3.21 -0.55
N HIS A 296 27.45 3.64 0.18
CA HIS A 296 28.61 2.82 0.51
C HIS A 296 29.30 3.29 1.81
N THR A 297 29.95 2.38 2.54
CA THR A 297 30.61 2.69 3.83
C THR A 297 32.02 3.26 3.69
N SER A 298 32.56 3.25 2.46
CA SER A 298 33.84 3.89 2.10
C SER A 298 33.62 4.91 1.00
N LEU A 299 34.45 5.97 0.98
CA LEU A 299 34.38 7.07 0.02
C LEU A 299 34.19 6.59 -1.42
N LEU A 300 33.20 7.17 -2.10
CA LEU A 300 32.80 6.77 -3.45
C LEU A 300 33.65 7.42 -4.53
N THR A 301 34.02 6.60 -5.51
CA THR A 301 34.86 6.91 -6.67
C THR A 301 34.37 6.12 -7.88
N THR A 302 34.77 6.51 -9.09
CA THR A 302 34.43 5.77 -10.32
C THR A 302 34.89 4.29 -10.25
N ALA A 303 35.98 4.00 -9.53
CA ALA A 303 36.54 2.66 -9.42
C ALA A 303 35.75 1.73 -8.48
N ASN A 304 35.20 2.23 -7.36
CA ASN A 304 34.47 1.41 -6.38
C ASN A 304 32.94 1.59 -6.41
N LEU A 305 32.38 2.40 -7.33
CA LEU A 305 30.92 2.51 -7.55
C LEU A 305 30.24 1.16 -7.88
N HIS A 306 31.01 0.12 -8.22
CA HIS A 306 30.51 -1.24 -8.45
C HIS A 306 30.36 -2.08 -7.17
N GLU A 307 31.01 -1.67 -6.08
CA GLU A 307 30.91 -2.25 -4.72
C GLU A 307 29.75 -1.60 -3.94
N ALA A 308 29.36 -0.39 -4.35
CA ALA A 308 28.28 0.39 -3.78
C ALA A 308 26.90 -0.28 -3.93
N ALA A 309 26.07 -0.17 -2.90
CA ALA A 309 24.68 -0.60 -2.97
C ALA A 309 23.88 0.40 -3.83
N LEU A 310 23.32 -0.08 -4.96
CA LEU A 310 22.28 0.64 -5.69
C LEU A 310 21.02 0.68 -4.81
N ILE A 311 20.68 1.86 -4.32
CA ILE A 311 19.56 2.08 -3.40
C ILE A 311 18.25 2.24 -4.17
N ASP A 312 18.24 2.99 -5.27
CA ASP A 312 17.04 3.22 -6.07
C ASP A 312 17.32 3.87 -7.43
N GLN A 313 16.25 4.06 -8.21
CA GLN A 313 16.23 4.92 -9.40
C GLN A 313 14.96 5.79 -9.41
N VAL A 314 15.10 7.11 -9.61
CA VAL A 314 13.97 8.06 -9.67
C VAL A 314 14.02 8.91 -10.94
N TYR A 315 12.87 9.32 -11.48
CA TYR A 315 12.81 10.20 -12.64
C TYR A 315 13.27 11.64 -12.32
N GLN A 316 13.69 12.36 -13.36
CA GLN A 316 13.90 13.81 -13.27
C GLN A 316 12.59 14.53 -12.90
N GLY A 317 12.65 15.54 -12.04
CA GLY A 317 11.47 16.09 -11.35
C GLY A 317 11.19 15.47 -9.98
N SER A 318 12.04 14.56 -9.49
CA SER A 318 11.88 13.78 -8.24
C SER A 318 11.51 14.56 -6.96
N SER A 319 11.82 15.86 -6.88
CA SER A 319 11.44 16.74 -5.77
C SER A 319 9.97 17.19 -5.77
N TYR A 320 9.24 17.00 -6.88
CA TYR A 320 7.90 17.51 -7.08
C TYR A 320 6.84 16.53 -6.56
N LEU A 321 5.88 17.06 -5.80
CA LEU A 321 4.80 16.32 -5.12
C LEU A 321 3.57 16.09 -6.00
N SER A 322 3.19 17.10 -6.78
CA SER A 322 2.01 17.16 -7.67
C SER A 322 1.98 18.52 -8.37
N ASP A 323 1.31 18.61 -9.53
CA ASP A 323 0.98 19.90 -10.17
C ASP A 323 -0.39 20.46 -9.74
N ARG A 324 -1.20 19.65 -9.03
CA ARG A 324 -2.50 20.06 -8.46
C ARG A 324 -2.37 20.74 -7.10
N VAL A 325 -1.21 20.62 -6.44
CA VAL A 325 -0.90 21.33 -5.19
C VAL A 325 -0.17 22.64 -5.49
N ILE A 326 -0.31 23.62 -4.61
CA ILE A 326 0.07 25.01 -4.88
C ILE A 326 1.56 25.26 -4.67
N ILE A 327 2.15 24.71 -3.61
CA ILE A 327 3.61 24.58 -3.53
C ILE A 327 3.93 23.17 -3.98
N LYS A 328 4.59 23.07 -5.14
CA LYS A 328 4.85 21.80 -5.83
C LYS A 328 5.92 20.94 -5.16
N GLN A 329 6.63 21.45 -4.15
CA GLN A 329 7.71 20.79 -3.41
C GLN A 329 7.43 20.85 -1.89
N PRO A 330 7.96 19.93 -1.07
CA PRO A 330 7.80 19.97 0.38
C PRO A 330 8.71 21.02 1.05
N ASP A 331 8.26 21.59 2.17
CA ASP A 331 9.11 22.40 3.05
C ASP A 331 9.98 21.47 3.92
N LEU A 332 11.23 21.28 3.50
CA LEU A 332 12.23 20.47 4.19
C LEU A 332 13.15 21.29 5.13
N THR A 333 12.83 22.56 5.41
CA THR A 333 13.68 23.42 6.27
C THR A 333 13.88 22.85 7.67
N LYS A 334 12.92 22.08 8.19
CA LYS A 334 13.02 21.34 9.47
C LYS A 334 14.20 20.34 9.50
N ALA A 335 14.54 19.76 8.35
CA ALA A 335 15.71 18.88 8.16
C ALA A 335 16.98 19.66 7.75
N GLY A 336 16.94 21.00 7.74
CA GLY A 336 18.01 21.84 7.23
C GLY A 336 18.22 21.73 5.71
N VAL A 337 17.23 21.22 4.97
CA VAL A 337 17.28 21.04 3.51
C VAL A 337 16.51 22.17 2.83
N SER A 338 16.97 22.59 1.66
CA SER A 338 16.31 23.58 0.82
C SER A 338 16.21 23.02 -0.60
N LEU A 339 15.11 23.33 -1.27
CA LEU A 339 14.82 22.89 -2.64
C LEU A 339 14.71 24.10 -3.58
N THR A 340 15.10 23.87 -4.83
CA THR A 340 14.98 24.77 -5.98
C THR A 340 14.19 24.08 -7.08
N GLU A 341 13.73 24.82 -8.09
CA GLU A 341 12.99 24.23 -9.22
C GLU A 341 13.80 23.16 -9.98
N ASP A 342 15.13 23.28 -9.99
CA ASP A 342 16.07 22.33 -10.58
C ASP A 342 16.65 21.32 -9.57
N SER A 343 16.08 21.21 -8.36
CA SER A 343 16.45 20.17 -7.39
C SER A 343 15.81 18.82 -7.70
N GLY A 344 16.62 17.76 -7.62
CA GLY A 344 16.17 16.39 -7.40
C GLY A 344 16.09 16.08 -5.90
N LEU A 345 15.33 15.06 -5.52
CA LEU A 345 15.15 14.62 -4.14
C LEU A 345 15.09 13.09 -4.06
N TYR A 346 15.74 12.54 -3.05
CA TYR A 346 15.51 11.17 -2.60
C TYR A 346 15.59 11.10 -1.06
N VAL A 347 14.64 10.41 -0.44
CA VAL A 347 14.58 10.27 1.03
C VAL A 347 14.77 8.79 1.40
N TYR A 348 15.99 8.45 1.80
CA TYR A 348 16.32 7.12 2.31
C TYR A 348 15.87 7.00 3.77
N THR A 349 15.01 6.03 4.09
CA THR A 349 14.78 5.64 5.49
C THR A 349 15.88 4.68 5.90
N VAL A 350 16.58 4.95 7.00
CA VAL A 350 17.74 4.18 7.42
C VAL A 350 17.33 2.75 7.75
N GLU A 351 17.86 1.78 7.01
CA GLU A 351 17.60 0.34 7.23
C GLU A 351 18.65 -0.29 8.16
N ASN A 352 19.88 0.25 8.17
CA ASN A 352 20.98 -0.16 9.04
C ASN A 352 21.81 1.09 9.44
N PRO A 353 21.94 1.41 10.73
CA PRO A 353 22.81 2.49 11.21
C PRO A 353 24.25 2.32 10.74
N ASP A 354 24.85 3.37 10.16
CA ASP A 354 26.16 3.31 9.51
C ASP A 354 26.72 4.70 9.15
N SER A 355 28.03 4.81 8.96
CA SER A 355 28.68 6.02 8.44
C SER A 355 28.77 5.94 6.91
N SER A 356 27.89 6.66 6.20
CA SER A 356 27.59 6.38 4.79
C SER A 356 27.94 7.49 3.81
N PHE A 357 28.73 7.13 2.79
CA PHE A 357 28.96 7.95 1.61
C PHE A 357 27.89 7.71 0.57
N TRP A 358 27.51 8.77 -0.13
CA TRP A 358 26.42 8.75 -1.10
C TRP A 358 26.86 9.28 -2.46
N ALA A 359 26.31 8.72 -3.54
CA ALA A 359 26.50 9.20 -4.90
C ALA A 359 25.23 9.13 -5.74
N VAL A 360 25.13 10.00 -6.75
CA VAL A 360 24.00 10.06 -7.69
C VAL A 360 24.52 10.14 -9.13
N THR A 361 23.95 9.35 -10.03
CA THR A 361 24.36 9.29 -11.44
C THR A 361 23.17 9.49 -12.37
N THR A 362 23.30 10.36 -13.37
CA THR A 362 22.29 10.53 -14.43
C THR A 362 22.17 9.27 -15.27
N VAL A 363 20.93 8.92 -15.63
CA VAL A 363 20.56 7.89 -16.59
C VAL A 363 19.69 8.52 -17.67
N VAL A 364 20.04 8.28 -18.94
CA VAL A 364 19.29 8.72 -20.13
C VAL A 364 19.00 7.50 -20.99
N GLU A 365 17.72 7.22 -21.27
CA GLU A 365 17.29 6.13 -22.18
C GLU A 365 17.91 4.73 -21.87
N GLY A 366 18.33 4.52 -20.61
CA GLY A 366 18.98 3.30 -20.11
C GLY A 366 20.51 3.38 -19.99
N ASN A 367 21.17 4.35 -20.63
CA ASN A 367 22.60 4.64 -20.47
C ASN A 367 22.88 5.42 -19.18
N GLU A 368 23.97 5.11 -18.47
CA GLU A 368 24.29 5.66 -17.15
C GLU A 368 25.65 6.34 -17.12
N LYS A 369 25.71 7.59 -16.63
CA LYS A 369 26.99 8.26 -16.37
C LYS A 369 27.57 7.83 -15.03
N ARG A 370 28.36 6.75 -15.05
CA ARG A 370 28.98 6.12 -13.88
C ARG A 370 30.22 6.83 -13.32
N GLU A 371 30.58 8.00 -13.87
CA GLU A 371 31.70 8.80 -13.37
C GLU A 371 31.34 9.48 -12.04
N ILE A 372 32.23 9.37 -11.05
CA ILE A 372 32.08 10.00 -9.75
C ILE A 372 33.07 11.14 -9.59
N PHE A 373 32.52 12.32 -9.37
CA PHE A 373 33.18 13.58 -9.08
C PHE A 373 32.83 13.97 -7.63
N PRO A 374 33.75 13.78 -6.67
CA PRO A 374 33.54 14.21 -5.29
C PRO A 374 33.20 15.70 -5.20
N ASP A 375 32.34 16.06 -4.25
CA ASP A 375 31.72 17.39 -4.07
C ASP A 375 30.87 17.89 -5.26
N GLN A 376 30.62 17.06 -6.29
CA GLN A 376 29.64 17.34 -7.34
C GLN A 376 28.50 16.33 -7.33
N ASN A 377 28.80 15.04 -7.53
CA ASN A 377 27.82 13.96 -7.54
C ASN A 377 28.13 12.81 -6.57
N ALA A 378 29.11 12.98 -5.68
CA ALA A 378 29.31 12.14 -4.50
C ALA A 378 29.74 12.98 -3.29
N THR A 379 29.35 12.55 -2.09
CA THR A 379 29.74 13.20 -0.83
C THR A 379 31.20 12.89 -0.48
N THR A 380 31.98 13.92 -0.10
CA THR A 380 33.37 13.71 0.40
C THR A 380 33.46 13.31 1.86
N GLN A 381 32.42 13.57 2.64
CA GLN A 381 32.27 13.11 4.03
C GLN A 381 31.16 12.05 4.10
N PRO A 382 31.23 11.11 5.07
CA PRO A 382 30.11 10.25 5.37
C PRO A 382 28.98 11.06 6.04
N VAL A 383 27.76 10.59 5.87
CA VAL A 383 26.62 10.94 6.70
C VAL A 383 26.54 9.91 7.82
N GLU A 384 26.49 10.35 9.07
CA GLU A 384 26.20 9.45 10.20
C GLU A 384 24.69 9.15 10.22
N GLU A 385 24.32 7.88 10.06
CA GLU A 385 22.93 7.43 9.94
C GLU A 385 22.56 6.53 11.11
N ASP A 386 21.39 6.76 11.70
CA ASP A 386 20.82 5.92 12.78
C ASP A 386 19.31 5.67 12.55
N LEU A 387 18.74 4.67 13.24
CA LEU A 387 17.31 4.44 13.24
C LEU A 387 16.58 5.59 13.94
N GLY A 388 15.38 5.90 13.47
CA GLY A 388 14.54 6.92 14.09
C GLY A 388 13.13 6.92 13.53
N PHE A 389 12.21 7.53 14.27
CA PHE A 389 10.86 7.81 13.81
C PHE A 389 10.93 8.86 12.69
N PRO A 390 10.48 8.58 11.45
CA PRO A 390 10.34 9.59 10.39
C PRO A 390 9.56 10.83 10.84
N ASP A 391 9.76 11.96 10.18
CA ASP A 391 9.07 13.22 10.46
C ASP A 391 8.20 13.63 9.28
N ALA A 392 7.12 14.37 9.56
CA ALA A 392 6.26 14.90 8.52
C ALA A 392 6.66 16.34 8.18
N PHE A 393 6.67 16.64 6.88
CA PHE A 393 7.09 17.92 6.31
C PHE A 393 5.89 18.66 5.73
N PHE A 394 5.85 19.98 5.90
CA PHE A 394 4.70 20.78 5.49
C PHE A 394 4.65 20.97 3.97
N PHE A 395 3.45 21.05 3.41
CA PHE A 395 3.23 21.60 2.08
C PHE A 395 1.91 22.39 2.01
N LYS A 396 1.86 23.44 1.18
CA LYS A 396 0.66 24.27 0.98
C LYS A 396 -0.34 23.54 0.08
N ALA A 397 -1.21 22.75 0.71
CA ALA A 397 -2.28 22.01 0.03
C ALA A 397 -3.43 22.89 -0.50
N THR A 398 -3.61 24.12 0.00
CA THR A 398 -4.70 25.03 -0.45
C THR A 398 -4.32 26.51 -0.33
N GLU A 399 -4.96 27.38 -1.13
CA GLU A 399 -4.74 28.83 -1.10
C GLU A 399 -5.29 29.50 0.17
N ASP A 400 -6.25 28.85 0.84
CA ASP A 400 -6.95 29.40 1.98
C ASP A 400 -6.49 28.69 3.29
N PRO A 401 -5.55 29.27 4.05
CA PRO A 401 -4.92 28.62 5.20
C PRO A 401 -5.86 28.46 6.42
N ARG A 402 -7.15 28.80 6.28
CA ARG A 402 -8.17 28.66 7.33
C ARG A 402 -8.67 27.23 7.51
N TYR A 403 -8.58 26.36 6.49
CA TYR A 403 -9.19 25.03 6.53
C TYR A 403 -8.29 23.96 7.15
N TYR A 404 -7.12 23.71 6.56
CA TYR A 404 -6.20 22.66 7.00
C TYR A 404 -4.75 22.93 6.57
N LEU A 405 -3.83 22.18 7.17
CA LEU A 405 -2.40 22.15 6.89
C LEU A 405 -2.06 20.84 6.16
N GLY A 406 -1.32 20.90 5.05
CA GLY A 406 -0.88 19.71 4.31
C GLY A 406 0.46 19.20 4.82
N TYR A 407 0.61 17.88 4.92
CA TYR A 407 1.85 17.22 5.34
C TYR A 407 2.18 15.98 4.49
N VAL A 408 3.47 15.77 4.25
CA VAL A 408 4.03 14.55 3.65
C VAL A 408 4.88 13.79 4.65
N LEU A 409 4.69 12.47 4.74
CA LEU A 409 5.66 11.52 5.29
C LEU A 409 6.33 10.78 4.14
N PHE A 410 7.64 10.54 4.23
CA PHE A 410 8.35 9.68 3.26
C PHE A 410 8.42 8.26 3.81
N LEU A 411 7.74 7.33 3.15
CA LEU A 411 7.64 5.93 3.50
C LEU A 411 8.72 5.08 2.79
N SER A 412 8.87 3.85 3.25
CA SER A 412 9.87 2.90 2.76
C SER A 412 9.44 1.46 3.03
N ARG A 413 10.01 0.51 2.27
CA ARG A 413 9.98 -0.96 2.48
C ARG A 413 10.61 -1.47 3.78
N PHE A 414 10.92 -0.56 4.71
CA PHE A 414 11.48 -0.85 6.01
C PHE A 414 10.80 0.01 7.08
N ASN A 415 10.67 -0.55 8.29
CA ASN A 415 10.04 0.10 9.43
C ASN A 415 11.07 0.29 10.56
N PRO A 416 11.66 1.50 10.72
CA PRO A 416 12.65 1.75 11.77
C PRO A 416 12.07 1.68 13.19
N LEU A 417 10.74 1.63 13.36
CA LEU A 417 10.08 1.44 14.65
C LEU A 417 9.83 -0.04 14.98
N ASN A 418 9.97 -0.94 14.01
CA ASN A 418 9.89 -2.40 14.22
C ASN A 418 10.74 -3.14 13.18
N PRO A 419 12.04 -3.40 13.45
CA PRO A 419 12.92 -4.09 12.52
C PRO A 419 12.52 -5.55 12.15
N ASN A 420 11.52 -6.14 12.83
CA ASN A 420 10.96 -7.45 12.45
C ASN A 420 9.89 -7.35 11.34
N ASP A 421 9.46 -6.14 10.99
CA ASP A 421 8.49 -5.86 9.92
C ASP A 421 9.17 -5.97 8.55
N ALA A 422 9.15 -7.19 7.99
CA ALA A 422 9.81 -7.55 6.74
C ALA A 422 9.28 -6.84 5.46
N PHE A 423 8.30 -5.93 5.58
CA PHE A 423 7.68 -5.24 4.45
C PHE A 423 7.65 -3.71 4.60
N GLY A 424 7.71 -3.16 5.81
CA GLY A 424 7.67 -1.72 6.02
C GLY A 424 6.34 -1.07 5.65
N PHE A 425 6.40 0.21 5.26
CA PHE A 425 5.22 1.06 5.05
C PHE A 425 4.79 1.21 3.58
N ASP A 426 5.63 0.82 2.63
CA ASP A 426 5.38 0.85 1.18
C ASP A 426 6.25 -0.23 0.49
N ASN A 427 5.91 -0.75 -0.70
CA ASN A 427 6.83 -1.64 -1.44
C ASN A 427 7.96 -0.86 -2.17
N ARG A 428 7.83 0.46 -2.26
CA ARG A 428 8.84 1.41 -2.75
C ARG A 428 9.67 1.99 -1.60
N ARG A 429 10.67 2.79 -1.94
CA ARG A 429 11.40 3.67 -1.00
C ARG A 429 11.17 5.14 -1.39
N SER A 430 11.43 6.07 -0.46
CA SER A 430 11.19 7.51 -0.65
C SER A 430 9.73 7.84 -1.05
N ALA A 431 8.76 7.05 -0.59
CA ALA A 431 7.37 7.09 -1.06
C ALA A 431 6.55 8.19 -0.34
N PRO A 432 6.07 9.24 -1.04
CA PRO A 432 5.37 10.35 -0.41
C PRO A 432 3.93 9.98 -0.03
N PHE A 433 3.62 10.02 1.27
CA PHE A 433 2.29 9.79 1.83
C PHE A 433 1.69 11.11 2.30
N PHE A 434 0.62 11.56 1.64
CA PHE A 434 0.00 12.86 1.90
C PHE A 434 -1.19 12.77 2.85
N PHE A 435 -1.21 13.67 3.84
CA PHE A 435 -2.31 13.86 4.76
C PHE A 435 -2.53 15.35 5.07
N SER A 436 -3.67 15.64 5.70
CA SER A 436 -4.13 16.99 6.03
C SER A 436 -4.55 17.06 7.48
N VAL A 437 -4.15 18.12 8.21
CA VAL A 437 -4.54 18.34 9.61
C VAL A 437 -5.37 19.62 9.74
N ALA A 438 -6.58 19.51 10.29
CA ALA A 438 -7.42 20.62 10.71
C ALA A 438 -7.35 20.80 12.23
N LEU A 439 -7.21 22.06 12.67
CA LEU A 439 -7.03 22.42 14.09
C LEU A 439 -8.34 22.95 14.69
N PRO A 440 -8.63 22.70 15.98
CA PRO A 440 -9.93 22.98 16.61
C PRO A 440 -10.39 24.46 16.66
N HIS A 441 -9.56 25.41 16.21
CA HIS A 441 -9.70 26.85 16.52
C HIS A 441 -9.62 27.81 15.32
N ARG A 442 -9.55 27.34 14.05
CA ARG A 442 -9.08 28.19 12.92
C ARG A 442 -10.10 29.08 12.18
N VAL A 443 -11.41 29.02 12.48
CA VAL A 443 -12.44 29.62 11.60
C VAL A 443 -13.19 30.83 12.20
N THR A 444 -13.18 31.04 13.52
CA THR A 444 -13.86 32.17 14.18
C THR A 444 -12.88 33.25 14.67
N VAL A 445 -13.38 34.48 14.85
CA VAL A 445 -12.54 35.69 15.01
C VAL A 445 -11.73 35.70 16.32
N ALA A 446 -12.21 35.03 17.36
CA ALA A 446 -11.49 34.83 18.62
C ALA A 446 -10.61 33.57 18.56
N LYS A 447 -9.33 33.75 18.19
CA LYS A 447 -8.32 32.68 18.31
C LYS A 447 -8.09 32.34 19.79
N LYS A 448 -8.79 31.35 20.34
CA LYS A 448 -8.39 30.73 21.63
C LYS A 448 -7.01 30.08 21.41
N PRO A 449 -5.92 30.53 22.06
CA PRO A 449 -4.66 29.80 22.02
C PRO A 449 -4.82 28.47 22.76
N PHE A 450 -4.08 27.44 22.34
CA PHE A 450 -3.95 26.23 23.14
C PHE A 450 -3.41 26.58 24.53
N LYS A 451 -4.02 26.02 25.58
CA LYS A 451 -3.60 26.17 26.97
C LYS A 451 -3.01 24.86 27.49
N GLU A 452 -2.08 24.97 28.44
CA GLU A 452 -1.63 23.82 29.21
C GLU A 452 -2.85 23.13 29.87
N GLY A 453 -2.95 21.81 29.71
CA GLY A 453 -4.10 21.02 30.16
C GLY A 453 -5.29 20.93 29.20
N ASP A 454 -5.34 21.69 28.09
CA ASP A 454 -6.33 21.44 27.03
C ASP A 454 -6.11 20.01 26.46
N GLN A 455 -7.17 19.22 26.32
CA GLN A 455 -7.15 17.87 25.73
C GLN A 455 -8.26 17.72 24.68
N TYR A 456 -7.89 17.72 23.41
CA TYR A 456 -8.82 17.62 22.28
C TYR A 456 -8.83 16.21 21.68
N PRO A 457 -10.00 15.68 21.28
CA PRO A 457 -10.10 14.41 20.57
C PRO A 457 -9.49 14.50 19.16
N LEU A 458 -9.26 13.35 18.54
CA LEU A 458 -8.79 13.23 17.16
C LEU A 458 -9.82 12.47 16.31
N THR A 459 -10.27 13.04 15.19
CA THR A 459 -11.12 12.34 14.22
C THR A 459 -10.36 12.08 12.92
N LEU A 460 -10.20 10.81 12.55
CA LEU A 460 -9.69 10.40 11.24
C LEU A 460 -10.82 10.46 10.20
N TYR A 461 -10.60 11.22 9.14
CA TYR A 461 -11.45 11.29 7.96
C TYR A 461 -10.80 10.49 6.83
N LEU A 462 -11.51 9.45 6.38
CA LEU A 462 -11.15 8.68 5.19
C LEU A 462 -12.06 9.07 4.03
N HIS A 463 -11.48 9.13 2.82
CA HIS A 463 -12.12 9.64 1.59
C HIS A 463 -12.50 11.13 1.64
N ALA A 464 -11.53 11.96 2.02
CA ALA A 464 -11.65 13.40 2.23
C ALA A 464 -11.47 14.24 0.93
N TYR A 465 -11.96 13.77 -0.22
CA TYR A 465 -11.74 14.48 -1.50
C TYR A 465 -12.62 15.73 -1.65
N GLY A 466 -11.97 16.88 -1.85
CA GLY A 466 -12.62 18.17 -2.06
C GLY A 466 -13.11 18.84 -0.76
N LYS A 467 -13.35 20.16 -0.84
CA LYS A 467 -13.69 21.03 0.32
C LYS A 467 -15.07 20.76 0.95
N ASN A 468 -15.74 19.68 0.57
CA ASN A 468 -17.14 19.39 0.90
C ASN A 468 -17.29 18.31 1.98
N TYR A 469 -16.21 17.65 2.41
CA TYR A 469 -16.27 16.52 3.37
C TYR A 469 -15.31 16.63 4.56
N PHE A 470 -14.23 17.42 4.44
CA PHE A 470 -13.23 17.62 5.49
C PHE A 470 -12.88 19.11 5.61
N ALA A 471 -12.91 19.65 6.83
CA ALA A 471 -12.81 21.07 7.14
C ALA A 471 -13.79 21.94 6.32
N SER A 472 -14.98 21.41 6.00
CA SER A 472 -15.88 22.01 5.00
C SER A 472 -16.36 23.40 5.43
N GLN A 473 -16.68 24.27 4.46
CA GLN A 473 -17.08 25.66 4.75
C GLN A 473 -18.39 25.77 5.56
N GLU A 474 -19.24 24.75 5.50
CA GLU A 474 -20.68 24.75 5.86
C GLU A 474 -20.98 24.94 7.36
N GLY A 475 -19.96 25.01 8.22
CA GLY A 475 -20.14 25.21 9.67
C GLY A 475 -20.34 23.92 10.46
N VAL A 476 -20.51 22.79 9.81
CA VAL A 476 -20.88 21.49 10.40
C VAL A 476 -19.73 20.51 10.21
N ASP A 477 -18.67 20.65 11.00
CA ASP A 477 -17.50 19.77 10.99
C ASP A 477 -17.01 19.52 12.42
N ASN A 478 -16.65 18.27 12.69
CA ASN A 478 -16.13 17.77 13.97
C ASN A 478 -14.82 18.46 14.41
N CYS A 479 -14.18 19.30 13.57
CA CYS A 479 -13.03 20.15 13.94
C CYS A 479 -13.41 21.58 14.38
N ARG A 480 -14.68 21.97 14.42
CA ARG A 480 -15.07 23.39 14.61
C ARG A 480 -15.41 23.76 16.05
N TYR A 481 -14.91 24.92 16.48
CA TYR A 481 -15.39 25.62 17.68
C TYR A 481 -16.73 26.30 17.38
N PHE A 482 -17.75 26.09 18.22
CA PHE A 482 -19.06 26.75 18.11
C PHE A 482 -19.21 27.83 19.19
N ASP A 483 -18.87 27.51 20.44
CA ASP A 483 -18.68 28.47 21.54
C ASP A 483 -17.78 27.89 22.63
N GLU A 484 -17.53 28.64 23.71
CA GLU A 484 -16.63 28.25 24.80
C GLU A 484 -16.90 26.86 25.38
N ASN A 485 -18.16 26.40 25.35
CA ASN A 485 -18.59 25.12 25.91
C ASN A 485 -19.00 24.10 24.83
N ARG A 486 -18.80 24.38 23.54
CA ARG A 486 -19.16 23.48 22.42
C ARG A 486 -18.09 23.49 21.34
N TYR A 487 -17.29 22.43 21.26
CA TYR A 487 -16.09 22.42 20.42
C TYR A 487 -15.77 21.07 19.76
N GLY A 488 -15.11 21.17 18.61
CA GLY A 488 -14.54 20.04 17.88
C GLY A 488 -13.13 19.67 18.34
N GLY A 489 -12.63 18.57 17.78
CA GLY A 489 -11.26 18.08 18.01
C GLY A 489 -10.26 18.53 16.94
N PHE A 490 -9.13 17.85 16.90
CA PHE A 490 -8.31 17.79 15.68
C PHE A 490 -8.97 16.84 14.68
N CYS A 491 -8.89 17.16 13.39
CA CYS A 491 -9.27 16.23 12.32
C CYS A 491 -8.06 15.93 11.42
N LEU A 492 -7.85 14.66 11.12
CA LEU A 492 -6.81 14.14 10.24
C LEU A 492 -7.47 13.58 8.98
N GLY A 493 -7.25 14.19 7.82
CA GLY A 493 -7.71 13.70 6.53
C GLY A 493 -6.60 12.99 5.77
N ILE A 494 -6.86 11.79 5.23
CA ILE A 494 -5.93 11.13 4.32
C ILE A 494 -6.21 11.59 2.89
N ASN A 495 -5.17 12.06 2.19
CA ASN A 495 -5.33 12.67 0.87
C ASN A 495 -5.18 11.61 -0.23
N ASP A 496 -6.24 11.38 -1.00
CA ASP A 496 -6.33 10.39 -2.09
C ASP A 496 -5.47 10.74 -3.34
N SER A 497 -4.38 11.51 -3.20
CA SER A 497 -3.66 12.10 -4.34
C SER A 497 -2.13 12.27 -4.20
N PRO A 498 -1.36 11.37 -3.54
CA PRO A 498 0.06 11.28 -3.85
C PRO A 498 0.22 10.83 -5.31
N VAL A 499 1.09 11.48 -6.08
CA VAL A 499 1.33 11.17 -7.50
C VAL A 499 2.81 10.92 -7.76
N LEU A 500 3.11 10.09 -8.75
CA LEU A 500 4.44 10.02 -9.34
C LEU A 500 4.56 11.14 -10.37
N VAL A 501 5.65 11.89 -10.31
CA VAL A 501 5.91 13.07 -11.15
C VAL A 501 7.21 12.87 -11.91
N PHE A 502 7.27 13.39 -13.14
CA PHE A 502 8.54 13.60 -13.84
C PHE A 502 8.55 14.95 -14.58
N LYS A 503 9.71 15.33 -15.12
CA LYS A 503 9.87 16.43 -16.10
C LYS A 503 10.15 15.84 -17.47
N ASP A 504 9.48 16.37 -18.50
CA ASP A 504 9.77 16.03 -19.89
C ASP A 504 11.03 16.74 -20.43
N LYS A 505 11.40 16.48 -21.69
CA LYS A 505 12.54 17.12 -22.36
C LYS A 505 12.48 18.65 -22.45
N THR A 506 11.30 19.26 -22.26
CA THR A 506 11.12 20.72 -22.25
C THR A 506 11.30 21.32 -20.85
N GLY A 507 11.39 20.47 -19.83
CA GLY A 507 11.36 20.86 -18.41
C GLY A 507 9.95 20.98 -17.85
N GLN A 508 8.90 20.64 -18.62
CA GLN A 508 7.54 20.65 -18.12
C GLN A 508 7.33 19.51 -17.12
N VAL A 509 6.89 19.86 -15.91
CA VAL A 509 6.46 18.92 -14.88
C VAL A 509 5.14 18.26 -15.30
N LEU A 510 5.06 16.93 -15.11
CA LEU A 510 3.95 16.09 -15.53
C LEU A 510 3.64 15.00 -14.49
N GLU A 511 2.36 14.89 -14.12
CA GLU A 511 1.87 13.81 -13.24
C GLU A 511 1.67 12.51 -14.03
N MET A 512 2.45 11.48 -13.71
CA MET A 512 2.27 10.13 -14.29
C MET A 512 1.00 9.44 -13.76
N GLY A 513 0.37 9.96 -12.71
CA GLY A 513 -0.76 9.38 -11.98
C GLY A 513 -0.42 9.02 -10.54
N PRO A 514 -1.31 8.35 -9.80
CA PRO A 514 -1.13 8.13 -8.36
C PRO A 514 0.15 7.34 -8.03
N TYR A 515 0.85 7.76 -6.97
CA TYR A 515 2.06 7.13 -6.46
C TYR A 515 1.76 5.73 -5.89
N LEU A 516 0.54 5.56 -5.34
CA LEU A 516 -0.03 4.29 -4.85
C LEU A 516 -0.38 3.31 -6.01
N GLU A 517 0.46 3.30 -7.04
CA GLU A 517 0.60 2.35 -8.16
C GLU A 517 -0.63 2.08 -9.05
N ALA A 518 -1.82 2.56 -8.72
CA ALA A 518 -3.04 2.18 -9.43
C ALA A 518 -3.15 2.73 -10.87
N GLU A 519 -3.44 1.83 -11.81
CA GLU A 519 -3.44 2.09 -13.26
C GLU A 519 -4.69 2.81 -13.81
N THR A 520 -5.73 2.99 -12.97
CA THR A 520 -6.97 3.72 -13.30
C THR A 520 -7.64 4.34 -12.06
N TYR A 521 -8.15 3.50 -11.15
CA TYR A 521 -9.02 3.88 -10.01
C TYR A 521 -8.82 2.99 -8.76
N GLY A 522 -7.64 2.40 -8.61
CA GLY A 522 -7.30 1.49 -7.51
C GLY A 522 -7.05 2.19 -6.18
N TYR A 523 -8.11 2.70 -5.55
CA TYR A 523 -8.05 3.02 -4.13
C TYR A 523 -7.88 1.73 -3.32
N SER A 524 -6.92 1.72 -2.40
CA SER A 524 -6.64 0.58 -1.52
C SER A 524 -7.66 0.39 -0.39
N TRP A 525 -8.81 1.10 -0.43
CA TRP A 525 -9.80 1.18 0.65
C TRP A 525 -9.18 1.59 2.00
N TYR A 526 -8.06 2.32 1.96
CA TYR A 526 -7.20 2.70 3.09
C TYR A 526 -6.45 1.54 3.76
N LEU A 527 -6.25 0.43 3.02
CA LEU A 527 -5.62 -0.80 3.51
C LEU A 527 -4.22 -1.02 2.94
N GLY A 528 -4.08 -1.42 1.66
CA GLY A 528 -2.77 -1.65 1.05
C GLY A 528 -2.81 -2.40 -0.28
N TRP A 529 -1.77 -3.19 -0.57
CA TRP A 529 -1.59 -3.95 -1.81
C TRP A 529 -0.61 -5.11 -1.63
N ASN A 530 -0.45 -5.96 -2.65
CA ASN A 530 0.48 -7.08 -2.63
C ASN A 530 1.94 -6.58 -2.72
N SER A 531 2.89 -7.22 -2.03
CA SER A 531 4.32 -6.89 -2.12
C SER A 531 4.87 -6.97 -3.55
N ASN A 532 4.29 -7.84 -4.38
CA ASN A 532 4.65 -8.04 -5.79
C ASN A 532 3.73 -7.24 -6.74
N TYR A 533 2.93 -6.31 -6.21
CA TYR A 533 2.26 -5.30 -7.03
C TYR A 533 3.29 -4.38 -7.70
N THR A 534 2.88 -3.84 -8.85
CA THR A 534 3.74 -3.04 -9.74
C THR A 534 2.86 -2.52 -10.87
N PRO A 535 2.90 -1.23 -11.22
CA PRO A 535 2.21 -0.70 -12.38
C PRO A 535 2.94 -1.13 -13.65
N THR A 536 2.15 -1.59 -14.61
CA THR A 536 2.56 -2.07 -15.93
C THR A 536 1.99 -1.20 -17.06
N LYS A 537 1.17 -0.19 -16.73
CA LYS A 537 0.85 0.92 -17.63
C LYS A 537 2.02 1.85 -17.89
N LEU A 538 1.99 2.40 -19.09
CA LEU A 538 2.91 3.43 -19.54
C LEU A 538 2.30 4.82 -19.34
N PHE A 539 3.14 5.81 -19.06
CA PHE A 539 2.79 7.23 -19.18
C PHE A 539 3.75 7.86 -20.18
N GLN A 540 3.25 8.42 -21.29
CA GLN A 540 4.09 8.89 -22.40
C GLN A 540 5.18 7.89 -22.84
N ASN A 541 4.83 6.59 -22.85
CA ASN A 541 5.72 5.45 -23.14
C ASN A 541 6.80 5.14 -22.09
N LEU A 542 6.85 5.89 -20.98
CA LEU A 542 7.69 5.58 -19.81
C LEU A 542 6.97 4.60 -18.85
N PRO A 543 7.67 3.60 -18.27
CA PRO A 543 7.10 2.73 -17.25
C PRO A 543 6.95 3.46 -15.91
N LYS A 544 5.90 3.16 -15.15
CA LYS A 544 5.67 3.75 -13.81
C LYS A 544 6.51 3.11 -12.70
N SER A 545 7.30 2.09 -13.01
CA SER A 545 8.21 1.40 -12.09
C SER A 545 9.40 0.84 -12.87
N PHE A 546 10.57 0.81 -12.24
CA PHE A 546 11.77 0.15 -12.78
C PHE A 546 11.87 -1.33 -12.39
N GLN A 547 10.89 -1.84 -11.63
CA GLN A 547 10.80 -3.24 -11.22
C GLN A 547 9.94 -4.04 -12.22
N MET A 548 10.42 -5.21 -12.63
CA MET A 548 9.62 -6.13 -13.45
C MET A 548 8.50 -6.78 -12.63
N ALA A 549 7.33 -6.94 -13.25
CA ALA A 549 6.19 -7.64 -12.68
C ALA A 549 6.52 -9.08 -12.22
N SER A 550 5.96 -9.50 -11.09
CA SER A 550 6.11 -10.86 -10.53
C SER A 550 4.75 -11.45 -10.09
N PRO A 551 4.64 -12.78 -9.93
CA PRO A 551 3.43 -13.46 -9.44
C PRO A 551 2.91 -12.92 -8.10
N TYR A 552 1.59 -12.71 -8.00
CA TYR A 552 0.95 -12.25 -6.75
C TYR A 552 1.07 -13.30 -5.64
N GLY A 553 0.90 -14.58 -6.00
CA GLY A 553 0.99 -15.72 -5.07
C GLY A 553 2.40 -16.03 -4.54
N GLN A 554 3.43 -15.29 -4.99
CA GLN A 554 4.77 -15.33 -4.40
C GLN A 554 5.02 -14.19 -3.39
N GLY A 555 4.11 -13.20 -3.34
CA GLY A 555 4.18 -12.07 -2.41
C GLY A 555 3.32 -12.24 -1.17
N LYS A 556 3.07 -11.12 -0.48
CA LYS A 556 2.11 -11.00 0.64
C LYS A 556 1.16 -9.85 0.40
N SER A 557 -0.07 -9.97 0.88
CA SER A 557 -1.05 -8.87 0.88
C SER A 557 -0.78 -7.95 2.07
N VAL A 558 -0.04 -6.86 1.88
CA VAL A 558 0.41 -6.02 2.99
C VAL A 558 -0.48 -4.79 3.13
N LEU A 559 -0.84 -4.45 4.36
CA LEU A 559 -1.69 -3.32 4.72
C LEU A 559 -0.88 -2.01 4.78
N TYR A 560 -0.15 -1.69 3.71
CA TYR A 560 0.76 -0.54 3.60
C TYR A 560 0.09 0.79 3.99
N THR A 561 -1.06 1.11 3.40
CA THR A 561 -1.83 2.32 3.71
C THR A 561 -2.31 2.35 5.16
N GLU A 562 -2.78 1.23 5.71
CA GLU A 562 -3.25 1.16 7.10
C GLU A 562 -2.10 1.39 8.09
N LYS A 563 -0.92 0.82 7.80
CA LYS A 563 0.33 1.03 8.54
C LYS A 563 0.81 2.47 8.45
N ALA A 564 0.71 3.10 7.28
CA ALA A 564 1.02 4.52 7.08
C ALA A 564 0.05 5.45 7.85
N ILE A 565 -1.24 5.11 7.91
CA ILE A 565 -2.25 5.81 8.73
C ILE A 565 -1.91 5.67 10.22
N LYS A 566 -1.56 4.46 10.69
CA LYS A 566 -1.09 4.22 12.07
C LYS A 566 0.15 5.05 12.41
N LEU A 567 1.15 5.08 11.53
CA LEU A 567 2.35 5.92 11.67
C LEU A 567 2.01 7.41 11.73
N THR A 568 1.07 7.88 10.91
CA THR A 568 0.62 9.29 10.88
C THR A 568 -0.11 9.68 12.16
N ILE A 569 -0.99 8.80 12.68
CA ILE A 569 -1.68 8.99 13.96
C ILE A 569 -0.68 9.02 15.12
N GLN A 570 0.34 8.15 15.09
CA GLN A 570 1.41 8.14 16.08
C GLN A 570 2.24 9.44 16.01
N TRP A 571 2.65 9.87 14.81
CA TRP A 571 3.41 11.11 14.60
C TRP A 571 2.66 12.31 15.18
N LEU A 572 1.36 12.41 14.89
CA LEU A 572 0.51 13.48 15.39
C LEU A 572 0.46 13.49 16.93
N ARG A 573 0.35 12.31 17.55
CA ARG A 573 0.23 12.12 19.01
C ARG A 573 1.55 12.17 19.79
N GLU A 574 2.70 12.05 19.16
CA GLU A 574 3.99 11.87 19.85
C GLU A 574 5.08 12.87 19.42
N LYS A 575 4.94 13.48 18.24
CA LYS A 575 6.03 14.24 17.61
C LYS A 575 5.61 15.55 16.94
N SER A 576 4.32 15.73 16.60
CA SER A 576 3.81 17.02 16.14
C SER A 576 3.85 18.07 17.25
N GLU A 577 3.86 19.36 16.88
CA GLU A 577 3.75 20.48 17.83
C GLU A 577 2.44 20.46 18.66
N TRP A 578 1.46 19.65 18.26
CA TRP A 578 0.18 19.50 18.95
C TRP A 578 0.08 18.26 19.85
N ALA A 579 1.13 17.41 19.89
CA ALA A 579 1.15 16.20 20.70
C ALA A 579 0.75 16.38 22.18
N PRO A 580 1.08 17.50 22.88
CA PRO A 580 0.61 17.75 24.24
C PRO A 580 -0.90 17.95 24.39
N TYR A 581 -1.58 18.44 23.34
CA TYR A 581 -3.01 18.82 23.36
C TYR A 581 -3.95 17.75 22.81
N LEU A 582 -3.42 16.57 22.46
CA LEU A 582 -4.14 15.49 21.81
C LEU A 582 -4.50 14.39 22.81
N ASP A 583 -5.80 14.20 23.03
CA ASP A 583 -6.32 13.12 23.84
C ASP A 583 -6.06 11.77 23.16
N LYS A 584 -5.05 11.05 23.66
CA LYS A 584 -4.61 9.76 23.11
C LYS A 584 -5.66 8.66 23.25
N LYS A 585 -6.73 8.89 24.02
CA LYS A 585 -7.79 7.91 24.30
C LYS A 585 -9.05 8.12 23.46
N ARG A 586 -9.22 9.29 22.85
CA ARG A 586 -10.34 9.64 21.95
C ARG A 586 -9.88 9.76 20.50
N LEU A 587 -9.69 8.60 19.85
CA LEU A 587 -9.64 8.50 18.38
C LEU A 587 -11.02 8.11 17.86
N TYR A 588 -11.58 8.91 16.97
CA TYR A 588 -12.80 8.61 16.25
C TYR A 588 -12.48 8.39 14.77
N LEU A 589 -13.19 7.48 14.11
CA LEU A 589 -13.10 7.30 12.67
C LEU A 589 -14.41 7.73 12.02
N THR A 590 -14.33 8.50 10.92
CA THR A 590 -15.52 8.89 10.16
C THR A 590 -15.26 8.83 8.65
N GLY A 591 -16.31 8.55 7.90
CA GLY A 591 -16.26 8.57 6.44
C GLY A 591 -17.61 8.29 5.80
N GLY A 592 -17.68 8.59 4.50
CA GLY A 592 -18.75 8.16 3.60
C GLY A 592 -18.24 7.11 2.61
N SER A 593 -19.11 6.25 2.11
CA SER A 593 -18.81 5.36 0.98
C SER A 593 -17.56 4.48 1.22
N MET A 594 -16.55 4.58 0.37
CA MET A 594 -15.26 3.92 0.52
C MET A 594 -14.53 4.30 1.83
N GLY A 595 -14.64 5.56 2.26
CA GLY A 595 -14.08 6.03 3.53
C GLY A 595 -14.77 5.42 4.76
N ALA A 596 -16.10 5.26 4.71
CA ALA A 596 -16.86 4.54 5.73
C ALA A 596 -16.41 3.07 5.83
N SER A 597 -16.17 2.45 4.68
CA SER A 597 -15.70 1.07 4.56
C SER A 597 -14.29 0.88 5.14
N GLY A 598 -13.36 1.79 4.83
CA GLY A 598 -12.01 1.81 5.41
C GLY A 598 -12.02 2.06 6.91
N ALA A 599 -12.89 2.95 7.40
CA ALA A 599 -13.05 3.24 8.82
C ALA A 599 -13.55 2.01 9.59
N LEU A 600 -14.51 1.27 9.04
CA LEU A 600 -14.97 0.01 9.62
C LEU A 600 -13.88 -1.06 9.63
N ASN A 601 -13.07 -1.19 8.57
CA ASN A 601 -11.94 -2.14 8.56
C ASN A 601 -10.92 -1.79 9.66
N PHE A 602 -10.43 -0.55 9.70
CA PHE A 602 -9.44 -0.11 10.69
C PHE A 602 -9.93 -0.34 12.12
N ALA A 603 -11.20 -0.04 12.41
CA ALA A 603 -11.79 -0.18 13.74
C ALA A 603 -12.08 -1.62 14.19
N ILE A 604 -12.38 -2.53 13.26
CA ILE A 604 -12.56 -3.95 13.58
C ILE A 604 -11.20 -4.63 13.81
N HIS A 605 -10.16 -4.22 13.09
CA HIS A 605 -8.82 -4.84 13.19
C HIS A 605 -7.84 -4.11 14.11
N SER A 606 -8.18 -2.91 14.58
CA SER A 606 -7.41 -2.10 15.56
C SER A 606 -8.32 -1.49 16.65
N PRO A 607 -9.19 -2.29 17.30
CA PRO A 607 -10.21 -1.77 18.21
C PRO A 607 -9.62 -1.04 19.42
N GLU A 608 -8.43 -1.41 19.88
CA GLU A 608 -7.70 -0.79 20.99
C GLU A 608 -7.28 0.67 20.72
N MET A 609 -7.06 1.04 19.44
CA MET A 609 -6.76 2.42 19.08
C MET A 609 -7.99 3.33 19.09
N VAL A 610 -9.19 2.78 18.85
CA VAL A 610 -10.39 3.51 18.45
C VAL A 610 -11.43 3.58 19.57
N ALA A 611 -12.03 4.75 19.78
CA ALA A 611 -13.13 4.95 20.71
C ALA A 611 -14.51 4.69 20.08
N ALA A 612 -14.77 5.28 18.90
CA ALA A 612 -16.03 5.12 18.16
C ALA A 612 -15.86 5.35 16.65
N VAL A 613 -16.84 4.88 15.87
CA VAL A 613 -16.85 4.90 14.39
C VAL A 613 -18.19 5.43 13.87
N ASN A 614 -18.14 6.35 12.91
CA ASN A 614 -19.30 6.81 12.14
C ASN A 614 -19.13 6.48 10.65
N ALA A 615 -19.93 5.54 10.14
CA ALA A 615 -19.81 5.00 8.80
C ALA A 615 -21.10 5.23 7.99
N SER A 616 -21.07 6.18 7.05
CA SER A 616 -22.20 6.46 6.16
C SER A 616 -22.07 5.73 4.83
N GLN A 617 -23.07 4.94 4.45
CA GLN A 617 -23.10 4.16 3.21
C GLN A 617 -21.82 3.33 2.97
N GLY A 618 -21.28 2.73 4.04
CA GLY A 618 -20.08 1.90 3.98
C GLY A 618 -20.38 0.44 3.59
N GLY A 619 -19.52 -0.15 2.78
CA GLY A 619 -19.48 -1.59 2.53
C GLY A 619 -18.71 -2.32 3.64
N VAL A 620 -19.20 -3.51 4.01
CA VAL A 620 -18.63 -4.37 5.07
C VAL A 620 -17.89 -5.60 4.53
N VAL A 621 -17.75 -5.69 3.20
CA VAL A 621 -16.98 -6.71 2.49
C VAL A 621 -16.24 -6.03 1.33
N GLY A 622 -14.91 -6.03 1.33
CA GLY A 622 -14.06 -5.35 0.32
C GLY A 622 -14.02 -6.01 -1.06
N TYR A 623 -14.91 -6.96 -1.33
CA TYR A 623 -15.00 -7.71 -2.57
C TYR A 623 -16.43 -8.22 -2.76
N LEU A 624 -17.00 -8.06 -3.96
CA LEU A 624 -18.31 -8.60 -4.30
C LEU A 624 -18.24 -9.21 -5.72
N PRO A 625 -18.18 -10.54 -5.87
CA PRO A 625 -17.87 -11.19 -7.15
C PRO A 625 -18.81 -10.87 -8.33
N GLN A 626 -20.00 -10.36 -8.06
CA GLN A 626 -21.03 -10.01 -9.04
C GLN A 626 -21.11 -8.49 -9.34
N LYS A 627 -20.21 -7.68 -8.78
CA LYS A 627 -20.15 -6.22 -8.93
C LYS A 627 -18.74 -5.78 -9.33
N GLY A 628 -18.61 -4.61 -9.97
CA GLY A 628 -17.33 -4.14 -10.53
C GLY A 628 -16.18 -3.99 -9.52
N TYR A 629 -16.49 -3.83 -8.23
CA TYR A 629 -15.50 -3.61 -7.15
C TYR A 629 -14.46 -4.71 -6.99
N ILE A 630 -14.79 -5.97 -7.35
CA ILE A 630 -13.81 -7.07 -7.32
C ILE A 630 -12.60 -6.79 -8.21
N ILE A 631 -12.76 -6.03 -9.31
CA ILE A 631 -11.65 -5.64 -10.19
C ILE A 631 -10.60 -4.82 -9.41
N LEU A 632 -11.03 -3.93 -8.52
CA LEU A 632 -10.12 -3.02 -7.82
C LEU A 632 -9.30 -3.76 -6.75
N THR A 633 -9.91 -4.68 -6.00
CA THR A 633 -9.19 -5.46 -4.98
C THR A 633 -8.43 -6.66 -5.54
N ASP A 634 -8.90 -7.30 -6.64
CA ASP A 634 -8.11 -8.30 -7.38
C ASP A 634 -6.83 -7.67 -7.99
N ILE A 635 -6.90 -6.42 -8.47
CA ILE A 635 -5.72 -5.69 -9.00
C ILE A 635 -4.68 -5.43 -7.90
N LEU A 636 -5.09 -4.95 -6.73
CA LEU A 636 -4.14 -4.54 -5.69
C LEU A 636 -3.56 -5.74 -4.92
N PHE A 637 -4.39 -6.71 -4.54
CA PHE A 637 -3.97 -7.81 -3.66
C PHE A 637 -3.67 -9.13 -4.39
N GLY A 638 -4.05 -9.24 -5.66
CA GLY A 638 -4.17 -10.51 -6.35
C GLY A 638 -5.55 -11.14 -6.12
N PRO A 639 -5.85 -12.29 -6.76
CA PRO A 639 -7.21 -12.74 -6.98
C PRO A 639 -7.90 -13.31 -5.74
N ILE A 640 -9.21 -13.10 -5.67
CA ILE A 640 -10.11 -13.68 -4.65
C ILE A 640 -9.83 -15.17 -4.34
N TRP A 641 -9.57 -16.01 -5.35
CA TRP A 641 -9.42 -17.46 -5.16
C TRP A 641 -8.02 -17.90 -4.67
N GLN A 642 -7.00 -17.05 -4.78
CA GLN A 642 -5.72 -17.33 -4.10
C GLN A 642 -5.77 -16.91 -2.62
N ASN A 643 -6.64 -15.97 -2.27
CA ASN A 643 -6.83 -15.43 -0.92
C ASN A 643 -5.50 -15.15 -0.21
N ILE A 644 -4.62 -14.42 -0.91
CA ILE A 644 -3.20 -14.30 -0.57
C ILE A 644 -3.04 -13.72 0.83
N LYS A 645 -2.24 -14.41 1.63
CA LYS A 645 -2.10 -14.11 3.05
C LYS A 645 -1.38 -12.79 3.28
N THR A 646 -1.80 -12.08 4.32
CA THR A 646 -1.04 -11.00 4.93
C THR A 646 0.24 -11.54 5.59
N PRO A 647 1.20 -10.69 6.01
CA PRO A 647 2.36 -11.13 6.79
C PRO A 647 1.98 -11.91 8.06
N GLU A 648 0.87 -11.54 8.70
CA GLU A 648 0.30 -12.13 9.92
C GLU A 648 -0.41 -13.47 9.65
N GLY A 649 -0.59 -13.85 8.38
CA GLY A 649 -1.07 -15.17 7.97
C GLY A 649 -2.58 -15.29 7.72
N VAL A 650 -3.35 -14.23 7.92
CA VAL A 650 -4.79 -14.13 7.57
C VAL A 650 -4.93 -14.01 6.06
N GLY A 651 -5.95 -14.63 5.44
CA GLY A 651 -6.25 -14.44 4.02
C GLY A 651 -6.81 -13.03 3.77
N ILE A 652 -6.32 -12.29 2.77
CA ILE A 652 -6.73 -10.89 2.57
C ILE A 652 -8.24 -10.72 2.35
N PHE A 653 -8.90 -11.64 1.65
CA PHE A 653 -10.36 -11.57 1.46
C PHE A 653 -11.13 -12.06 2.69
N ASP A 654 -10.49 -12.74 3.64
CA ASP A 654 -11.06 -12.95 4.97
C ASP A 654 -10.95 -11.69 5.83
N TYR A 655 -9.79 -11.01 5.80
CA TYR A 655 -9.56 -9.72 6.47
C TYR A 655 -10.55 -8.64 6.00
N LEU A 656 -10.77 -8.57 4.67
CA LEU A 656 -11.75 -7.68 4.04
C LEU A 656 -13.22 -8.00 4.35
N ASN A 657 -13.52 -9.09 5.07
CA ASN A 657 -14.88 -9.54 5.38
C ASN A 657 -15.20 -9.29 6.86
N LEU A 658 -15.76 -8.12 7.18
CA LEU A 658 -15.94 -7.69 8.57
C LEU A 658 -16.98 -8.53 9.32
N ALA A 659 -17.92 -9.15 8.61
CA ALA A 659 -18.86 -10.09 9.22
C ALA A 659 -18.15 -11.37 9.70
N LYS A 660 -17.14 -11.84 8.93
CA LYS A 660 -16.28 -12.96 9.31
C LYS A 660 -15.32 -12.58 10.45
N ALA A 661 -14.63 -11.44 10.34
CA ALA A 661 -13.68 -10.98 11.37
C ALA A 661 -14.34 -10.85 12.77
N VAL A 662 -15.57 -10.35 12.83
CA VAL A 662 -16.36 -10.27 14.09
C VAL A 662 -16.88 -11.64 14.57
N GLN A 663 -17.12 -12.58 13.66
CA GLN A 663 -17.52 -13.95 14.01
C GLN A 663 -16.33 -14.81 14.51
N GLU A 664 -15.12 -14.53 14.06
CA GLU A 664 -13.90 -15.24 14.47
C GLU A 664 -13.29 -14.68 15.77
N ASN A 665 -13.60 -13.43 16.15
CA ASN A 665 -13.27 -12.84 17.46
C ASN A 665 -14.51 -12.22 18.17
N PRO A 666 -15.52 -13.03 18.55
CA PRO A 666 -16.79 -12.55 19.10
C PRO A 666 -16.66 -11.92 20.50
N SER A 667 -15.51 -12.06 21.15
CA SER A 667 -15.14 -11.44 22.43
C SER A 667 -14.55 -10.03 22.29
N GLY A 668 -14.13 -9.62 21.09
CA GLY A 668 -13.38 -8.38 20.86
C GLY A 668 -14.04 -7.13 21.47
N ASP A 669 -13.25 -6.25 22.08
CA ASP A 669 -13.72 -4.98 22.65
C ASP A 669 -13.79 -3.88 21.57
N TYR A 670 -14.54 -4.21 20.51
CA TYR A 670 -14.83 -3.35 19.38
C TYR A 670 -15.36 -1.98 19.83
N PRO A 671 -14.98 -0.89 19.14
CA PRO A 671 -15.46 0.46 19.45
C PRO A 671 -16.96 0.60 19.21
N ALA A 672 -17.56 1.69 19.68
CA ALA A 672 -18.95 1.98 19.39
C ALA A 672 -19.17 2.27 17.89
N ILE A 673 -19.92 1.41 17.21
CA ILE A 673 -20.19 1.52 15.77
C ILE A 673 -21.53 2.24 15.52
N ARG A 674 -21.49 3.27 14.66
CA ARG A 674 -22.64 3.98 14.12
C ARG A 674 -22.69 3.81 12.60
N MET A 675 -23.79 3.30 12.06
CA MET A 675 -23.96 3.04 10.62
C MET A 675 -25.27 3.59 10.04
N LYS A 676 -25.23 3.95 8.75
CA LYS A 676 -26.37 4.38 7.94
C LYS A 676 -26.24 3.79 6.53
N ASN A 677 -27.19 2.99 6.06
CA ASN A 677 -27.07 2.32 4.74
C ASN A 677 -28.40 2.22 3.99
N GLY A 678 -28.41 2.59 2.71
CA GLY A 678 -29.58 2.44 1.84
C GLY A 678 -29.73 1.00 1.32
N LYS A 679 -30.95 0.46 1.36
CA LYS A 679 -31.23 -0.92 0.90
C LYS A 679 -31.16 -1.07 -0.61
N ASN A 680 -31.34 0.02 -1.38
CA ASN A 680 -31.26 0.01 -2.85
C ASN A 680 -29.88 0.49 -3.38
N ASP A 681 -28.92 0.74 -2.49
CA ASP A 681 -27.55 1.12 -2.86
C ASP A 681 -26.90 0.10 -3.81
N GLN A 682 -26.46 0.57 -4.98
CA GLN A 682 -25.78 -0.24 -6.01
C GLN A 682 -24.25 -0.08 -6.01
N ILE A 683 -23.73 0.89 -5.25
CA ILE A 683 -22.31 1.25 -5.13
C ILE A 683 -21.70 0.58 -3.90
N MET A 684 -22.40 0.60 -2.77
CA MET A 684 -22.05 -0.13 -1.53
C MET A 684 -23.21 -1.09 -1.17
N PRO A 685 -23.28 -2.27 -1.79
CA PRO A 685 -24.50 -3.07 -1.82
C PRO A 685 -25.02 -3.54 -0.46
N TRP A 686 -26.35 -3.65 -0.37
CA TRP A 686 -27.06 -4.13 0.83
C TRP A 686 -26.75 -5.59 1.21
N GLU A 687 -26.40 -6.45 0.26
CA GLU A 687 -26.31 -7.91 0.43
C GLU A 687 -25.55 -8.39 1.70
N PRO A 688 -24.32 -7.94 1.99
CA PRO A 688 -23.59 -8.39 3.18
C PRO A 688 -24.00 -7.71 4.49
N LEU A 689 -24.69 -6.57 4.46
CA LEU A 689 -24.91 -5.74 5.66
C LEU A 689 -25.73 -6.43 6.76
N PRO A 690 -26.86 -7.11 6.47
CA PRO A 690 -27.58 -7.85 7.50
C PRO A 690 -26.77 -8.98 8.14
N LYS A 691 -25.82 -9.59 7.42
CA LYS A 691 -24.90 -10.60 7.99
C LYS A 691 -23.87 -9.96 8.93
N PHE A 692 -23.38 -8.77 8.62
CA PHE A 692 -22.52 -7.99 9.51
C PHE A 692 -23.27 -7.54 10.76
N TYR A 693 -24.49 -7.00 10.62
CA TYR A 693 -25.33 -6.63 11.75
C TYR A 693 -25.59 -7.82 12.69
N GLN A 694 -25.90 -8.99 12.14
CA GLN A 694 -26.03 -10.24 12.91
C GLN A 694 -24.71 -10.68 13.57
N ALA A 695 -23.56 -10.44 12.94
CA ALA A 695 -22.25 -10.69 13.55
C ALA A 695 -22.02 -9.81 14.78
N VAL A 696 -22.21 -8.49 14.66
CA VAL A 696 -21.98 -7.53 15.75
C VAL A 696 -22.96 -7.71 16.90
N GLN A 697 -24.24 -8.03 16.61
CA GLN A 697 -25.22 -8.38 17.64
C GLN A 697 -24.87 -9.70 18.37
N LYS A 698 -24.34 -10.71 17.66
CA LYS A 698 -23.86 -11.97 18.28
C LYS A 698 -22.57 -11.79 19.09
N ALA A 699 -21.66 -10.93 18.63
CA ALA A 699 -20.48 -10.47 19.37
C ALA A 699 -20.82 -9.45 20.47
N LYS A 700 -22.11 -9.30 20.82
CA LYS A 700 -22.65 -8.48 21.91
C LYS A 700 -22.07 -7.06 21.97
N SER A 701 -21.80 -6.48 20.80
CA SER A 701 -21.02 -5.25 20.66
C SER A 701 -21.89 -4.07 20.23
N TYR A 702 -21.45 -2.85 20.57
CA TYR A 702 -22.27 -1.66 20.39
C TYR A 702 -22.48 -1.34 18.91
N LEU A 703 -23.74 -1.38 18.48
CA LEU A 703 -24.17 -1.01 17.13
C LEU A 703 -25.42 -0.14 17.21
N TYR A 704 -25.28 1.13 16.82
CA TYR A 704 -26.40 1.91 16.27
C TYR A 704 -26.36 1.73 14.75
N ALA A 705 -27.42 1.24 14.14
CA ALA A 705 -27.55 1.18 12.68
C ALA A 705 -28.92 1.71 12.24
N VAL A 706 -28.97 2.41 11.11
CA VAL A 706 -30.23 2.77 10.44
C VAL A 706 -30.17 2.40 8.95
N PHE A 707 -31.31 2.02 8.40
CA PHE A 707 -31.48 1.62 7.01
C PHE A 707 -32.83 2.06 6.45
N ASP A 708 -32.89 2.29 5.15
CA ASP A 708 -34.07 2.78 4.43
C ASP A 708 -34.09 2.28 2.97
N GLN A 709 -35.01 2.75 2.13
CA GLN A 709 -35.04 2.39 0.70
C GLN A 709 -34.10 3.23 -0.19
N SER A 710 -33.15 3.99 0.37
CA SER A 710 -32.33 4.91 -0.42
C SER A 710 -31.28 4.24 -1.31
N GLU A 711 -30.82 5.00 -2.31
CA GLU A 711 -29.61 4.74 -3.09
C GLU A 711 -28.37 5.41 -2.44
N HIS A 712 -27.20 5.26 -3.05
CA HIS A 712 -25.89 5.60 -2.45
C HIS A 712 -25.71 7.04 -1.92
N ASN A 713 -26.49 8.01 -2.41
CA ASN A 713 -26.42 9.41 -1.99
C ASN A 713 -27.69 9.91 -1.27
N GLY A 714 -28.67 9.02 -0.99
CA GLY A 714 -29.92 9.38 -0.30
C GLY A 714 -29.88 9.10 1.20
N PHE A 715 -30.88 9.62 1.93
CA PHE A 715 -31.32 9.10 3.23
C PHE A 715 -32.69 9.71 3.58
N GLU A 716 -33.65 8.89 3.98
CA GLU A 716 -35.02 9.30 4.33
C GLU A 716 -35.11 9.85 5.78
N ALA A 717 -34.24 10.81 6.13
CA ALA A 717 -34.01 11.28 7.51
C ALA A 717 -35.27 11.62 8.33
N ASN A 718 -36.33 12.09 7.66
CA ASN A 718 -37.60 12.47 8.30
C ASN A 718 -38.34 11.31 9.01
N TYR A 719 -38.01 10.04 8.73
CA TYR A 719 -38.54 8.88 9.46
C TYR A 719 -37.71 8.49 10.71
N PHE A 720 -36.63 9.23 10.99
CA PHE A 720 -35.70 8.95 12.07
C PHE A 720 -35.57 10.20 12.98
N PRO A 721 -36.58 10.53 13.80
CA PRO A 721 -36.56 11.70 14.69
C PRO A 721 -35.46 11.65 15.78
N GLU A 722 -34.84 10.48 15.96
CA GLU A 722 -33.65 10.26 16.78
C GLU A 722 -32.31 10.50 16.04
N TYR A 723 -32.32 10.58 14.71
CA TYR A 723 -31.12 10.67 13.88
C TYR A 723 -30.48 12.06 13.89
N VAL A 724 -29.24 12.13 14.36
CA VAL A 724 -28.34 13.29 14.18
C VAL A 724 -27.54 13.13 12.89
N ASN A 725 -27.35 14.19 12.12
CA ASN A 725 -26.51 14.17 10.92
C ASN A 725 -25.07 13.77 11.27
N GLU A 726 -24.47 12.92 10.43
CA GLU A 726 -23.13 12.35 10.55
C GLU A 726 -21.98 13.37 10.70
N ARG A 727 -22.23 14.64 10.42
CA ARG A 727 -21.27 15.76 10.54
C ARG A 727 -21.49 16.66 11.77
N SER A 728 -22.62 16.50 12.47
CA SER A 728 -23.06 17.46 13.50
C SER A 728 -22.52 17.16 14.91
N PHE A 729 -21.39 16.45 15.04
CA PHE A 729 -20.87 16.03 16.34
C PHE A 729 -19.84 17.02 16.89
N VAL A 730 -20.02 17.40 18.16
CA VAL A 730 -19.06 18.18 18.94
C VAL A 730 -19.06 17.73 20.39
N GLU A 731 -18.00 18.09 21.10
CA GLU A 731 -17.89 17.93 22.55
C GLU A 731 -18.90 18.86 23.26
N ASN A 732 -19.50 18.37 24.34
CA ASN A 732 -20.30 19.15 25.30
C ASN A 732 -21.61 19.82 24.79
N ILE A 733 -22.27 19.31 23.74
CA ILE A 733 -23.72 19.61 23.56
C ILE A 733 -24.56 18.78 24.55
N PRO A 734 -25.43 19.41 25.37
CA PRO A 734 -26.26 18.69 26.35
C PRO A 734 -27.23 17.65 25.78
N VAL A 735 -27.74 17.85 24.56
CA VAL A 735 -28.67 16.93 23.89
C VAL A 735 -28.34 16.79 22.40
N LEU A 736 -27.35 15.95 22.08
CA LEU A 736 -27.27 15.26 20.78
C LEU A 736 -27.30 13.76 21.02
N LYS A 737 -28.39 13.14 20.59
CA LYS A 737 -28.61 11.69 20.62
C LYS A 737 -27.49 11.02 19.83
N TYR A 738 -26.89 9.97 20.37
CA TYR A 738 -25.78 9.24 19.74
C TYR A 738 -24.55 10.10 19.37
N ASN A 739 -24.25 11.13 20.18
CA ASN A 739 -22.96 11.80 20.09
C ASN A 739 -21.81 10.83 20.38
N LEU A 740 -20.96 10.56 19.39
CA LEU A 740 -19.85 9.63 19.54
C LEU A 740 -18.67 10.21 20.33
N PHE A 741 -18.62 11.52 20.53
CA PHE A 741 -17.52 12.21 21.20
C PHE A 741 -17.41 11.94 22.72
N HIS A 742 -18.34 11.19 23.29
CA HIS A 742 -18.32 10.76 24.69
C HIS A 742 -17.71 9.35 24.90
N PHE A 743 -17.45 8.57 23.84
CA PHE A 743 -16.78 7.27 23.97
C PHE A 743 -15.27 7.44 24.15
N ARG A 744 -14.63 6.53 24.90
CA ARG A 744 -13.18 6.52 25.09
C ARG A 744 -12.61 5.09 24.95
N THR A 745 -11.29 4.97 25.00
CA THR A 745 -10.58 3.66 25.08
C THR A 745 -10.21 3.27 26.52
N ASP A 746 -10.22 4.23 27.45
CA ASP A 746 -10.01 4.09 28.89
C ASP A 746 -11.31 4.23 29.71
N GLN A 747 -12.45 3.95 29.09
CA GLN A 747 -13.77 3.95 29.73
C GLN A 747 -14.63 2.83 29.17
N SER A 748 -15.43 2.21 30.03
CA SER A 748 -16.43 1.21 29.67
C SER A 748 -17.65 1.83 28.97
N PHE A 749 -18.48 0.98 28.36
CA PHE A 749 -19.80 1.38 27.87
C PHE A 749 -20.77 0.17 27.79
N PRO A 750 -22.10 0.41 27.77
CA PRO A 750 -23.10 -0.63 27.59
C PRO A 750 -23.36 -0.87 26.10
N ALA A 751 -23.11 -2.09 25.61
CA ALA A 751 -23.60 -2.53 24.31
C ALA A 751 -25.04 -3.05 24.44
N PHE A 752 -25.93 -2.57 23.57
CA PHE A 752 -27.32 -3.02 23.48
C PHE A 752 -27.50 -4.02 22.34
N THR A 753 -28.00 -5.23 22.65
CA THR A 753 -28.34 -6.25 21.65
C THR A 753 -29.67 -6.93 21.97
N ASN A 754 -30.26 -7.65 20.99
CA ASN A 754 -31.60 -8.25 21.12
C ASN A 754 -32.68 -7.24 21.59
N PHE A 755 -32.55 -5.98 21.17
CA PHE A 755 -33.41 -4.89 21.60
C PHE A 755 -34.80 -5.01 20.97
N GLY A 756 -35.86 -4.88 21.78
CA GLY A 756 -37.25 -5.14 21.38
C GLY A 756 -37.82 -4.21 20.32
N LEU A 757 -37.18 -3.05 20.08
CA LEU A 757 -37.55 -2.08 19.03
C LEU A 757 -36.57 -2.11 17.84
N ASN A 758 -35.86 -3.22 17.64
CA ASN A 758 -35.07 -3.46 16.44
C ASN A 758 -35.98 -3.84 15.26
N GLU A 759 -35.96 -3.06 14.18
CA GLU A 759 -36.59 -3.47 12.93
C GLU A 759 -35.76 -4.53 12.18
N ASN A 760 -36.40 -5.29 11.29
CA ASN A 760 -35.81 -6.42 10.59
C ASN A 760 -35.04 -5.98 9.33
N PRO A 761 -33.70 -6.06 9.27
CA PRO A 761 -32.94 -5.71 8.07
C PRO A 761 -33.12 -6.71 6.91
N GLY A 762 -33.67 -7.90 7.18
CA GLY A 762 -33.86 -8.97 6.20
C GLY A 762 -32.59 -9.75 5.89
N ASN A 763 -32.54 -10.38 4.71
CA ASN A 763 -31.52 -11.35 4.31
C ASN A 763 -30.47 -10.82 3.31
N GLY A 764 -30.44 -9.50 3.06
CA GLY A 764 -29.57 -8.87 2.07
C GLY A 764 -30.24 -8.58 0.72
N ARG A 765 -31.47 -9.03 0.49
CA ARG A 765 -32.30 -8.55 -0.63
C ARG A 765 -33.02 -7.25 -0.23
N PRO A 766 -33.08 -6.20 -1.08
CA PRO A 766 -33.68 -4.92 -0.71
C PRO A 766 -35.16 -5.01 -0.32
N GLN A 767 -35.89 -5.97 -0.91
CA GLN A 767 -37.32 -6.22 -0.71
C GLN A 767 -37.62 -7.21 0.43
N ASN A 768 -36.62 -7.57 1.24
CA ASN A 768 -36.79 -8.49 2.37
C ASN A 768 -36.46 -7.80 3.70
N GLY A 769 -37.17 -8.18 4.77
CA GLY A 769 -37.22 -7.39 6.00
C GLY A 769 -38.05 -6.12 5.81
N ASP A 770 -38.00 -5.23 6.79
CA ASP A 770 -38.76 -3.97 6.78
C ASP A 770 -38.19 -2.98 5.77
N LEU A 771 -39.04 -2.08 5.26
CA LEU A 771 -38.64 -1.11 4.23
C LEU A 771 -37.57 -0.13 4.76
N ARG A 772 -37.71 0.27 6.02
CA ARG A 772 -36.83 1.18 6.77
C ARG A 772 -36.85 0.82 8.26
N GLY A 773 -35.83 1.23 9.00
CA GLY A 773 -35.68 0.94 10.42
C GLY A 773 -34.20 0.88 10.83
N GLY A 774 -33.86 0.09 11.84
CA GLY A 774 -32.51 0.03 12.36
C GLY A 774 -32.34 -0.87 13.60
N LEU A 775 -31.21 -0.68 14.27
CA LEU A 775 -30.78 -1.48 15.41
C LEU A 775 -30.32 -0.55 16.55
N SER A 776 -30.76 -0.86 17.77
CA SER A 776 -30.49 -0.12 19.01
C SER A 776 -30.95 1.35 19.01
N ARG A 777 -31.80 1.74 18.06
CA ARG A 777 -32.13 3.14 17.69
C ARG A 777 -32.56 4.05 18.85
N TYR A 778 -33.14 3.48 19.90
CA TYR A 778 -33.71 4.25 21.02
C TYR A 778 -33.08 3.93 22.38
N ALA A 779 -32.19 2.95 22.47
CA ALA A 779 -31.52 2.59 23.72
C ALA A 779 -30.32 3.52 23.96
N TYR A 780 -30.24 4.15 25.13
CA TYR A 780 -29.20 5.12 25.45
C TYR A 780 -28.73 5.03 26.92
N PHE A 781 -27.61 5.70 27.21
CA PHE A 781 -26.97 5.74 28.53
C PHE A 781 -26.40 7.13 28.83
N GLU A 782 -26.19 7.45 30.10
CA GLU A 782 -25.53 8.71 30.51
C GLU A 782 -24.02 8.43 30.73
N PRO A 783 -23.10 8.87 29.84
CA PRO A 783 -21.69 8.45 29.91
C PRO A 783 -20.97 8.88 31.19
N ASN A 784 -21.39 10.01 31.77
CA ASN A 784 -20.84 10.56 33.02
C ASN A 784 -21.39 9.87 34.29
N SER A 785 -22.32 8.92 34.14
CA SER A 785 -22.89 8.15 35.26
C SER A 785 -22.14 6.86 35.58
N ILE A 786 -21.08 6.56 34.82
CA ILE A 786 -20.35 5.29 34.91
C ILE A 786 -19.50 5.26 36.17
N LEU A 787 -19.84 4.35 37.09
CA LEU A 787 -18.96 3.90 38.16
C LEU A 787 -18.31 2.59 37.73
N ASP A 788 -16.98 2.55 37.68
CA ASP A 788 -16.20 1.33 37.42
C ASP A 788 -15.14 1.19 38.53
N THR A 789 -15.34 0.17 39.38
CA THR A 789 -14.52 -0.18 40.54
C THR A 789 -14.37 -1.69 40.64
N GLN A 790 -13.35 -2.18 41.34
CA GLN A 790 -13.02 -3.61 41.45
C GLN A 790 -14.20 -4.52 41.80
N ASN A 791 -15.10 -4.07 42.67
CA ASN A 791 -16.19 -4.89 43.20
C ASN A 791 -17.59 -4.43 42.79
N GLN A 792 -17.73 -3.26 42.15
CA GLN A 792 -19.03 -2.65 41.81
C GLN A 792 -18.94 -1.85 40.52
N TYR A 793 -19.97 -2.01 39.68
CA TYR A 793 -20.20 -1.22 38.48
C TYR A 793 -21.59 -0.57 38.51
N GLU A 794 -21.70 0.68 38.07
CA GLU A 794 -22.99 1.37 37.90
C GLU A 794 -23.05 2.12 36.57
N ILE A 795 -24.25 2.20 36.00
CA ILE A 795 -24.54 3.04 34.83
C ILE A 795 -26.04 3.39 34.75
N LYS A 796 -26.36 4.62 34.35
CA LYS A 796 -27.74 5.01 34.04
C LYS A 796 -28.11 4.69 32.58
N LEU A 797 -29.28 4.11 32.39
CA LEU A 797 -29.82 3.64 31.10
C LEU A 797 -31.27 4.13 30.91
N PHE A 798 -31.63 4.47 29.67
CA PHE A 798 -32.97 4.96 29.33
C PHE A 798 -33.32 4.72 27.86
N LEU A 799 -34.61 4.85 27.53
CA LEU A 799 -35.10 5.05 26.17
C LEU A 799 -35.15 6.54 25.83
N LEU A 800 -34.73 6.88 24.61
CA LEU A 800 -34.96 8.21 24.06
C LEU A 800 -36.47 8.52 23.97
N GLY A 801 -36.85 9.78 24.14
CA GLY A 801 -38.26 10.19 24.16
C GLY A 801 -39.01 9.89 22.85
N GLU A 802 -38.27 9.78 21.75
CA GLU A 802 -38.76 9.41 20.42
C GLU A 802 -38.99 7.91 20.22
N ALA A 803 -38.74 7.07 21.24
CA ALA A 803 -39.12 5.67 21.19
C ALA A 803 -40.65 5.53 20.99
N PRO A 804 -41.11 4.71 20.01
CA PRO A 804 -42.54 4.51 19.77
C PRO A 804 -43.26 3.95 21.00
N ASP A 805 -42.58 3.04 21.73
CA ASP A 805 -43.08 2.43 22.95
C ASP A 805 -42.46 3.11 24.20
N ASP A 806 -43.20 3.16 25.31
CA ASP A 806 -42.73 3.76 26.56
C ASP A 806 -41.71 2.89 27.32
N SER A 807 -41.64 1.59 26.99
CA SER A 807 -40.63 0.67 27.51
C SER A 807 -40.32 -0.46 26.53
N ALA A 808 -39.09 -0.99 26.58
CA ALA A 808 -38.62 -2.07 25.73
C ALA A 808 -37.55 -2.91 26.43
N LYS A 809 -37.52 -4.21 26.12
CA LYS A 809 -36.48 -5.12 26.63
C LYS A 809 -35.22 -5.07 25.78
N THR A 810 -34.06 -5.30 26.40
CA THR A 810 -32.76 -5.37 25.73
C THR A 810 -31.84 -6.36 26.44
N THR A 811 -30.76 -6.75 25.76
CA THR A 811 -29.57 -7.34 26.39
C THR A 811 -28.55 -6.23 26.59
N VAL A 812 -28.11 -6.01 27.84
CA VAL A 812 -27.01 -5.08 28.13
C VAL A 812 -25.73 -5.86 28.37
N THR A 813 -24.72 -5.64 27.53
CA THR A 813 -23.38 -6.21 27.71
C THR A 813 -22.40 -5.12 28.08
N LEU A 814 -21.59 -5.35 29.11
CA LEU A 814 -20.55 -4.40 29.51
C LEU A 814 -19.30 -4.64 28.64
N LYS A 815 -18.82 -3.59 27.97
CA LYS A 815 -17.62 -3.59 27.12
C LYS A 815 -16.57 -2.64 27.70
N ARG A 816 -15.29 -2.96 27.51
CA ARG A 816 -14.13 -2.17 28.01
C ARG A 816 -14.18 -1.86 29.50
N LEU A 817 -14.50 -2.86 30.33
CA LEU A 817 -14.37 -2.75 31.78
C LEU A 817 -12.91 -2.39 32.14
N GLN A 818 -12.74 -1.40 33.00
CA GLN A 818 -11.44 -0.83 33.35
C GLN A 818 -10.94 -1.27 34.72
N LYS A 819 -11.85 -1.55 35.68
CA LYS A 819 -11.47 -1.92 37.05
C LYS A 819 -12.27 -3.07 37.64
N LEU A 820 -13.55 -3.22 37.30
CA LEU A 820 -14.38 -4.34 37.74
C LEU A 820 -13.67 -5.66 37.45
N ILE A 821 -13.44 -6.46 38.49
CA ILE A 821 -12.69 -7.70 38.35
C ILE A 821 -13.59 -8.75 37.70
N HIS A 822 -13.25 -9.14 36.47
CA HIS A 822 -14.03 -10.10 35.70
C HIS A 822 -13.18 -11.24 35.12
N SER A 823 -13.73 -12.45 35.19
CA SER A 823 -13.15 -13.69 34.66
C SER A 823 -14.26 -14.66 34.25
N PRO A 824 -13.97 -15.65 33.38
CA PRO A 824 -14.96 -16.64 32.97
C PRO A 824 -15.61 -17.38 34.15
N GLY A 825 -16.92 -17.53 34.13
CA GLY A 825 -17.68 -18.23 35.18
C GLY A 825 -17.93 -17.44 36.47
N THR A 826 -17.42 -16.21 36.61
CA THR A 826 -17.73 -15.36 37.76
C THR A 826 -19.23 -15.00 37.78
N ILE A 827 -19.89 -15.19 38.92
CA ILE A 827 -21.31 -14.84 39.13
C ILE A 827 -21.39 -13.48 39.82
N TYR A 828 -22.21 -12.59 39.26
CA TYR A 828 -22.49 -11.25 39.78
C TYR A 828 -23.97 -11.14 40.14
N HIS A 829 -24.28 -10.34 41.15
CA HIS A 829 -25.65 -9.88 41.40
C HIS A 829 -25.86 -8.53 40.69
N TRP A 830 -27.03 -8.33 40.10
CA TRP A 830 -27.38 -7.07 39.44
C TRP A 830 -28.77 -6.58 39.86
N GLN A 831 -28.93 -5.26 39.88
CA GLN A 831 -30.19 -4.57 40.17
C GLN A 831 -30.38 -3.43 39.16
N ASN A 832 -31.59 -3.30 38.63
CA ASN A 832 -32.00 -2.16 37.81
C ASN A 832 -32.90 -1.26 38.67
N LEU A 833 -32.34 -0.18 39.17
CA LEU A 833 -33.01 0.76 40.06
C LEU A 833 -33.78 1.80 39.25
N LYS A 834 -34.98 2.17 39.71
CA LYS A 834 -35.75 3.29 39.18
C LYS A 834 -35.14 4.64 39.58
N SER A 835 -35.71 5.71 39.02
CA SER A 835 -35.42 7.12 39.33
C SER A 835 -35.58 7.47 40.82
N ASP A 836 -36.50 6.80 41.52
CA ASP A 836 -36.76 6.91 42.97
C ASP A 836 -35.85 6.03 43.85
N GLY A 837 -34.98 5.21 43.24
CA GLY A 837 -34.11 4.26 43.94
C GLY A 837 -34.73 2.89 44.23
N VAL A 838 -36.00 2.65 43.87
CA VAL A 838 -36.66 1.34 44.06
C VAL A 838 -36.15 0.34 43.03
N VAL A 839 -35.89 -0.91 43.47
CA VAL A 839 -35.52 -2.02 42.58
C VAL A 839 -36.69 -2.32 41.62
N GLY A 840 -36.49 -2.08 40.33
CA GLY A 840 -37.46 -2.38 39.26
C GLY A 840 -37.27 -3.79 38.67
N GLN A 841 -36.02 -4.26 38.62
CA GLN A 841 -35.64 -5.64 38.30
C GLN A 841 -34.36 -6.00 39.07
N GLU A 842 -34.13 -7.27 39.33
CA GLU A 842 -32.85 -7.77 39.83
C GLU A 842 -32.62 -9.23 39.41
N GLY A 843 -31.39 -9.72 39.59
CA GLY A 843 -31.05 -11.10 39.33
C GLY A 843 -29.57 -11.41 39.52
N GLN A 844 -29.15 -12.54 38.97
CA GLN A 844 -27.74 -12.90 38.80
C GLN A 844 -27.38 -12.92 37.31
N VAL A 845 -26.08 -12.78 37.02
CA VAL A 845 -25.48 -12.98 35.69
C VAL A 845 -24.15 -13.70 35.86
N THR A 846 -23.85 -14.64 34.98
CA THR A 846 -22.53 -15.31 34.94
C THR A 846 -21.73 -14.76 33.77
N ALA A 847 -20.48 -14.36 33.99
CA ALA A 847 -19.57 -14.01 32.91
C ALA A 847 -19.32 -15.22 32.00
N ASP A 848 -19.42 -15.04 30.68
CA ASP A 848 -19.25 -16.14 29.72
C ASP A 848 -17.80 -16.63 29.61
N GLN A 849 -17.53 -17.59 28.73
CA GLN A 849 -16.22 -18.22 28.57
C GLN A 849 -15.06 -17.23 28.25
N ASN A 850 -15.37 -16.00 27.83
CA ASN A 850 -14.41 -14.94 27.56
C ASN A 850 -14.39 -13.85 28.65
N GLY A 851 -15.10 -14.07 29.77
CA GLY A 851 -15.25 -13.09 30.84
C GLY A 851 -16.28 -11.99 30.56
N VAL A 852 -17.05 -12.07 29.48
CA VAL A 852 -18.00 -11.02 29.07
C VAL A 852 -19.30 -11.12 29.88
N ILE A 853 -19.76 -9.99 30.42
CA ILE A 853 -20.94 -9.90 31.30
C ILE A 853 -22.13 -9.36 30.50
N SER A 854 -23.23 -10.12 30.44
CA SER A 854 -24.41 -9.82 29.61
C SER A 854 -25.70 -10.05 30.39
N ILE A 855 -26.49 -9.01 30.61
CA ILE A 855 -27.77 -9.06 31.31
C ILE A 855 -28.89 -9.06 30.28
N ASP A 856 -29.47 -10.23 30.05
CA ASP A 856 -30.60 -10.43 29.13
C ASP A 856 -31.91 -9.89 29.72
N ASN A 857 -32.83 -9.45 28.86
CA ASN A 857 -34.19 -9.01 29.21
C ASN A 857 -34.27 -7.82 30.20
N LEU A 858 -33.23 -6.98 30.26
CA LEU A 858 -33.27 -5.72 30.99
C LEU A 858 -34.33 -4.81 30.36
N LEU A 859 -35.23 -4.25 31.18
CA LEU A 859 -36.27 -3.32 30.77
C LEU A 859 -35.72 -1.89 30.82
N LEU A 860 -35.71 -1.23 29.66
CA LEU A 860 -35.50 0.21 29.56
C LEU A 860 -36.86 0.89 29.41
N GLY A 861 -37.02 2.06 30.04
CA GLY A 861 -38.18 2.94 29.85
C GLY A 861 -37.73 4.37 29.52
N LYS A 862 -38.68 5.25 29.21
CA LYS A 862 -38.40 6.69 29.00
C LYS A 862 -37.94 7.40 30.28
N GLU A 863 -38.28 6.86 31.46
CA GLU A 863 -37.63 7.24 32.72
C GLU A 863 -36.23 6.64 32.86
N THR A 864 -35.29 7.40 33.42
CA THR A 864 -33.92 6.94 33.65
C THR A 864 -33.86 5.91 34.77
N THR A 865 -33.26 4.77 34.46
CA THR A 865 -32.96 3.68 35.41
C THR A 865 -31.46 3.63 35.69
N LYS A 866 -31.04 3.12 36.86
CA LYS A 866 -29.63 2.88 37.20
C LYS A 866 -29.37 1.38 37.34
N LEU A 867 -28.71 0.81 36.34
CA LEU A 867 -28.17 -0.54 36.41
C LEU A 867 -26.96 -0.53 37.37
N THR A 868 -27.00 -1.42 38.36
CA THR A 868 -25.93 -1.67 39.33
C THR A 868 -25.55 -3.14 39.29
N LEU A 869 -24.26 -3.45 39.35
CA LEU A 869 -23.70 -4.79 39.28
C LEU A 869 -22.65 -4.95 40.39
N PHE A 870 -22.76 -6.03 41.16
CA PHE A 870 -21.89 -6.35 42.29
C PHE A 870 -21.10 -7.63 41.98
N ALA A 871 -19.77 -7.55 42.06
CA ALA A 871 -18.88 -8.71 42.02
C ALA A 871 -18.95 -9.50 43.34
N PRO A 872 -18.61 -10.80 43.33
CA PRO A 872 -18.58 -11.59 44.55
C PRO A 872 -17.44 -11.09 45.47
N PRO A 873 -17.60 -11.16 46.81
CA PRO A 873 -16.54 -10.79 47.73
C PRO A 873 -15.32 -11.71 47.56
N GLN A 874 -14.11 -11.15 47.52
CA GLN A 874 -12.89 -11.92 47.36
C GLN A 874 -12.62 -12.81 48.58
N GLU A 875 -12.30 -14.08 48.34
CA GLU A 875 -11.81 -14.99 49.38
C GLU A 875 -10.40 -14.58 49.82
N GLY A 876 -10.32 -13.67 50.79
CA GLY A 876 -9.06 -13.19 51.36
C GLY A 876 -9.18 -11.98 52.28
N SER A 877 -10.24 -11.17 52.17
CA SER A 877 -10.44 -9.98 53.00
C SER A 877 -11.37 -10.23 54.20
N ARG A 878 -10.79 -10.65 55.33
CA ARG A 878 -11.37 -10.60 56.68
C ARG A 878 -10.31 -10.12 57.68
#